data_AF-A0A317JBY0-F1
#
_entry.id   AF-A0A317JBY0-F1
#
_cell.length_a   1.000
_cell.length_b   1.000
_cell.length_c   1.000
_cell.angle_alpha   90.00
_cell.angle_beta   90.00
_cell.angle_gamma   90.00
#
_symmetry.space_group_name_H-M   'P 1'
#
loop_
_entity.id
_entity.type
_entity.pdbx_description
1 polymer ?
#
loop_
_entity_poly.entity_id
_entity_poly.type
_entity_poly.pdbx_seq_one_letter_code
_entity_poly.pdbx_strand_id
1 'polypeptide(L)'
;MRLFKISLAFQMAIAAVFGILFGLFLGDLCDVFASYASAYIKLLKVTAIPYLIGAIIHGVGQLSSSQGKLIVKRGVFFISLAWIINILMIYTVSYLFPRSSNPQTSGYISSDTPHLNFAELLIPDNIFYDLTNNIVPAIVIFSLLIGIALIHLKEKDVIMNGLQNLVSALTRITAWIARITPIGTFLIIANQVGTIQLSTVKQVSTYVILYLLGTCSIVFWIFPRLTSMLTSIPAYKWLQQILPILVLAYTTNVVIVCLPYIIELLKKETAIIDPTDEKAQTQIQGTVSVVFNLPLGALFITLFVFFISIFYGLPLGFSSQIELFVTTFLTNLGSVGLGSWINSLTFILDSLGLPINAINLYLTTLPFTSGFQSMLSAMQITSLSLFITLSCRNMLLFRWSRIISKTFFTLLPMVILFLVLKSFNPLPTIKNDAKSIYELTITSTIPVKIYKTIPPSNPFEGDTFDHILTTKTLKVGYYPNVAPFCFYNVNNHLVGYDMAFAYELAYDLGCKLELVPLSYNNVISDIEEKKYDIAMSALSMNEKRLRKLSFAKSYLDARLILVTEEKMRKRFSSMEKILNNPDVKIAVLKGSSYEQVAHEFFPADRVIYLDHFEELTVKGKQAALLWEEQQALAWILKHRNYRIVIPSPTIGIDTLGYAINTDSPKFLNYLNQWLELKNNQGFTEKQYDLWVKGKTEIAAPQEKRWSIVRDVLHWIK
;
A
#
# COMPACT_ATOMS: atom_id res chain seq x y z
N MET A 1 -6.45 5.02 -43.31
CA MET A 1 -7.31 6.19 -43.09
C MET A 1 -6.92 6.88 -41.79
N ARG A 2 -6.48 8.16 -41.84
CA ARG A 2 -6.34 9.01 -40.63
C ARG A 2 -7.75 9.44 -40.23
N LEU A 3 -8.28 8.94 -39.12
CA LEU A 3 -9.63 9.28 -38.65
C LEU A 3 -9.78 10.78 -38.28
N PHE A 4 -8.69 11.51 -38.03
CA PHE A 4 -8.70 12.95 -37.81
C PHE A 4 -7.44 13.64 -38.39
N LYS A 5 -7.57 14.87 -38.90
CA LYS A 5 -6.47 15.74 -39.39
C LYS A 5 -5.58 16.32 -38.28
N ILE A 6 -5.80 15.92 -37.03
CA ILE A 6 -5.20 16.51 -35.85
C ILE A 6 -4.12 15.57 -35.27
N SER A 7 -3.04 16.13 -34.70
CA SER A 7 -1.96 15.32 -34.11
C SER A 7 -2.46 14.41 -32.98
N LEU A 8 -1.84 13.23 -32.83
CA LEU A 8 -2.22 12.26 -31.80
C LEU A 8 -2.18 12.85 -30.39
N ALA A 9 -1.15 13.63 -30.07
CA ALA A 9 -1.00 14.30 -28.78
C ALA A 9 -2.20 15.22 -28.46
N PHE A 10 -2.71 15.95 -29.46
CA PHE A 10 -3.86 16.82 -29.27
C PHE A 10 -5.17 16.04 -29.16
N GLN A 11 -5.31 14.92 -29.87
CA GLN A 11 -6.46 14.01 -29.68
C GLN A 11 -6.50 13.45 -28.25
N MET A 12 -5.33 13.12 -27.68
CA MET A 12 -5.23 12.62 -26.31
C MET A 12 -5.54 13.72 -25.28
N ALA A 13 -5.10 14.95 -25.51
CA ALA A 13 -5.44 16.09 -24.66
C ALA A 13 -6.96 16.35 -24.65
N ILE A 14 -7.60 16.33 -25.82
CA ILE A 14 -9.06 16.42 -25.94
C ILE A 14 -9.74 15.28 -25.17
N ALA A 15 -9.32 14.04 -25.41
CA ALA A 15 -9.90 12.89 -24.74
C ALA A 15 -9.79 12.96 -23.20
N ALA A 16 -8.66 13.47 -22.69
CA ALA A 16 -8.47 13.67 -21.27
C ALA A 16 -9.43 14.71 -20.68
N VAL A 17 -9.59 15.87 -21.33
CA VAL A 17 -10.53 16.92 -20.91
C VAL A 17 -11.97 16.39 -20.92
N PHE A 18 -12.37 15.71 -21.99
CA PHE A 18 -13.70 15.09 -22.06
C PHE A 18 -13.90 14.01 -20.99
N GLY A 19 -12.87 13.22 -20.70
CA GLY A 19 -12.92 12.20 -19.64
C GLY A 19 -13.21 12.82 -18.27
N ILE A 20 -12.53 13.93 -17.93
CA ILE A 20 -12.77 14.65 -16.67
C ILE A 20 -14.21 15.16 -16.61
N LEU A 21 -14.68 15.82 -17.67
CA LEU A 21 -16.03 16.38 -17.73
C LEU A 21 -17.09 15.29 -17.61
N PHE A 22 -16.94 14.17 -18.33
CA PHE A 22 -17.88 13.04 -18.25
C PHE A 22 -17.87 12.35 -16.89
N GLY A 23 -16.69 12.15 -16.29
CA GLY A 23 -16.56 11.57 -14.96
C GLY A 23 -17.28 12.41 -13.90
N LEU A 24 -17.07 13.73 -13.89
CA LEU A 24 -17.79 14.63 -12.98
C LEU A 24 -19.29 14.69 -13.26
N PHE A 25 -19.70 14.52 -14.52
CA PHE A 25 -21.09 14.60 -14.92
C PHE A 25 -21.89 13.36 -14.49
N LEU A 26 -21.39 12.16 -14.82
CA LEU A 26 -22.08 10.89 -14.62
C LEU A 26 -21.85 10.23 -13.25
N GLY A 27 -20.73 10.54 -12.57
CA GLY A 27 -20.37 9.93 -11.30
C GLY A 27 -20.33 8.39 -11.38
N ASP A 28 -21.11 7.74 -10.51
CA ASP A 28 -21.18 6.27 -10.36
C ASP A 28 -21.47 5.50 -11.64
N LEU A 29 -22.22 6.11 -12.56
CA LEU A 29 -22.60 5.48 -13.82
C LEU A 29 -21.37 5.21 -14.72
N CYS A 30 -20.24 5.87 -14.46
CA CYS A 30 -18.98 5.59 -15.13
C CYS A 30 -18.37 4.22 -14.79
N ASP A 31 -18.87 3.49 -13.78
CA ASP A 31 -18.37 2.15 -13.43
C ASP A 31 -18.47 1.16 -14.60
N VAL A 32 -19.42 1.36 -15.52
CA VAL A 32 -19.52 0.59 -16.78
C VAL A 32 -18.23 0.72 -17.61
N PHE A 33 -17.52 1.84 -17.53
CA PHE A 33 -16.26 2.05 -18.23
C PHE A 33 -15.08 1.28 -17.63
N ALA A 34 -15.20 0.76 -16.39
CA ALA A 34 -14.11 0.05 -15.71
C ALA A 34 -13.62 -1.16 -16.51
N SER A 35 -14.54 -1.98 -17.04
CA SER A 35 -14.21 -3.16 -17.85
C SER A 35 -13.47 -2.79 -19.14
N TYR A 36 -13.89 -1.71 -19.82
CA TYR A 36 -13.27 -1.27 -21.07
C TYR A 36 -11.91 -0.59 -20.83
N ALA A 37 -11.80 0.23 -19.78
CA ALA A 37 -10.55 0.81 -19.34
C ALA A 37 -9.52 -0.29 -18.98
N SER A 38 -9.97 -1.32 -18.25
CA SER A 38 -9.15 -2.49 -17.92
C SER A 38 -8.69 -3.26 -19.16
N ALA A 39 -9.57 -3.48 -20.13
CA ALA A 39 -9.22 -4.13 -21.39
C ALA A 39 -8.15 -3.35 -22.17
N TYR A 40 -8.29 -2.03 -22.27
CA TYR A 40 -7.28 -1.17 -22.92
C TYR A 40 -5.93 -1.21 -22.20
N ILE A 41 -5.91 -1.19 -20.86
CA ILE A 41 -4.67 -1.33 -20.07
C ILE A 41 -4.02 -2.70 -20.32
N LYS A 42 -4.80 -3.79 -20.40
CA LYS A 42 -4.28 -5.13 -20.70
C LYS A 42 -3.61 -5.18 -22.08
N LEU A 43 -4.18 -4.53 -23.09
CA LEU A 43 -3.58 -4.43 -24.42
C LEU A 43 -2.21 -3.72 -24.39
N LEU A 44 -2.08 -2.62 -23.64
CA LEU A 44 -0.79 -1.95 -23.46
C LEU A 44 0.23 -2.86 -22.76
N LYS A 45 -0.19 -3.59 -21.73
CA LYS A 45 0.68 -4.48 -20.94
C LYS A 45 1.19 -5.70 -21.72
N VAL A 46 0.43 -6.24 -22.67
CA VAL A 46 0.82 -7.44 -23.45
C VAL A 46 2.16 -7.28 -24.17
N THR A 47 2.45 -6.08 -24.68
CA THR A 47 3.70 -5.82 -25.42
C THR A 47 4.88 -5.45 -24.53
N ALA A 48 4.62 -5.09 -23.27
CA ALA A 48 5.56 -4.45 -22.36
C ALA A 48 6.76 -5.33 -22.00
N ILE A 49 6.52 -6.52 -21.46
CA ILE A 49 7.57 -7.45 -21.01
C ILE A 49 8.37 -8.03 -22.19
N PRO A 50 7.74 -8.53 -23.29
CA PRO A 50 8.50 -9.00 -24.45
C PRO A 50 9.39 -7.90 -25.05
N TYR A 51 8.88 -6.66 -25.08
CA TYR A 51 9.65 -5.51 -25.56
C TYR A 51 10.81 -5.21 -24.62
N LEU A 52 10.58 -5.19 -23.31
CA LEU A 52 11.60 -4.95 -22.28
C LEU A 52 12.80 -5.90 -22.48
N ILE A 53 12.53 -7.20 -22.56
CA ILE A 53 13.55 -8.24 -22.74
C ILE A 53 14.30 -8.02 -24.05
N GLY A 54 13.56 -7.91 -25.17
CA GLY A 54 14.16 -7.72 -26.49
C GLY A 54 15.01 -6.44 -26.56
N ALA A 55 14.49 -5.33 -26.04
CA ALA A 55 15.14 -4.01 -26.10
C ALA A 55 16.37 -3.90 -25.20
N ILE A 56 16.38 -4.59 -24.04
CA ILE A 56 17.56 -4.67 -23.17
C ILE A 56 18.64 -5.53 -23.83
N ILE A 57 18.28 -6.77 -24.20
CA ILE A 57 19.25 -7.72 -24.76
C ILE A 57 19.85 -7.15 -26.04
N HIS A 58 19.00 -6.63 -26.94
CA HIS A 58 19.47 -5.96 -28.16
C HIS A 58 20.25 -4.68 -27.85
N GLY A 59 19.70 -3.80 -27.01
CA GLY A 59 20.30 -2.49 -26.74
C GLY A 59 21.68 -2.56 -26.09
N VAL A 60 21.90 -3.53 -25.21
CA VAL A 60 23.21 -3.77 -24.58
C VAL A 60 24.10 -4.64 -25.49
N GLY A 61 23.54 -5.69 -26.10
CA GLY A 61 24.27 -6.65 -26.93
C GLY A 61 24.87 -6.06 -28.20
N GLN A 62 24.28 -4.99 -28.76
CA GLN A 62 24.81 -4.30 -29.94
C GLN A 62 26.06 -3.43 -29.64
N LEU A 63 26.34 -3.15 -28.37
CA LEU A 63 27.47 -2.31 -27.98
C LEU A 63 28.80 -3.04 -28.13
N SER A 64 29.87 -2.29 -28.36
CA SER A 64 31.24 -2.79 -28.18
C SER A 64 31.65 -2.72 -26.70
N SER A 65 32.65 -3.51 -26.31
CA SER A 65 33.17 -3.51 -24.93
C SER A 65 33.66 -2.11 -24.49
N SER A 66 34.22 -1.31 -25.40
CA SER A 66 34.64 0.06 -25.12
C SER A 66 33.45 1.02 -24.98
N GLN A 67 32.44 0.91 -25.84
CA GLN A 67 31.22 1.72 -25.77
C GLN A 67 30.42 1.43 -24.51
N GLY A 68 30.23 0.16 -24.15
CA GLY A 68 29.52 -0.24 -22.93
C GLY A 68 30.17 0.33 -21.66
N LYS A 69 31.50 0.16 -21.52
CA LYS A 69 32.27 0.74 -20.38
C LYS A 69 32.14 2.25 -20.32
N LEU A 70 32.16 2.93 -21.47
CA LEU A 70 32.05 4.38 -21.54
C LEU A 70 30.65 4.88 -21.14
N ILE A 71 29.59 4.24 -21.65
CA ILE A 71 28.19 4.55 -21.29
C ILE A 71 27.97 4.35 -19.80
N VAL A 72 28.46 3.26 -19.21
CA VAL A 72 28.35 3.02 -17.76
C VAL A 72 29.10 4.09 -16.98
N LYS A 73 30.39 4.33 -17.31
CA LYS A 73 31.23 5.31 -16.59
C LYS A 73 30.64 6.73 -16.61
N ARG A 74 30.10 7.18 -17.75
CA ARG A 74 29.45 8.49 -17.86
C ARG A 74 28.03 8.48 -17.30
N GLY A 75 27.31 7.38 -17.47
CA GLY A 75 25.94 7.16 -17.01
C GLY A 75 25.79 7.26 -15.51
N VAL A 76 26.66 6.60 -14.74
CA VAL A 76 26.62 6.61 -13.27
C VAL A 76 26.53 8.04 -12.73
N PHE A 77 27.35 8.96 -13.22
CA PHE A 77 27.31 10.36 -12.77
C PHE A 77 25.95 11.03 -13.00
N PHE A 78 25.39 10.96 -14.21
CA PHE A 78 24.13 11.63 -14.53
C PHE A 78 22.92 10.97 -13.86
N ILE A 79 22.92 9.64 -13.76
CA ILE A 79 21.88 8.87 -13.06
C ILE A 79 21.90 9.22 -11.56
N SER A 80 23.07 9.19 -10.92
CA SER A 80 23.21 9.57 -9.51
C SER A 80 22.78 11.03 -9.29
N LEU A 81 23.12 11.95 -10.19
CA LEU A 81 22.66 13.33 -10.12
C LEU A 81 21.14 13.44 -10.17
N ALA A 82 20.47 12.72 -11.09
CA ALA A 82 19.02 12.71 -11.19
C ALA A 82 18.36 12.16 -9.92
N TRP A 83 18.92 11.11 -9.33
CA TRP A 83 18.42 10.57 -8.07
C TRP A 83 18.60 11.52 -6.90
N ILE A 84 19.76 12.17 -6.78
CA ILE A 84 19.97 13.20 -5.75
C ILE A 84 18.93 14.31 -5.89
N ILE A 85 18.65 14.76 -7.11
CA ILE A 85 17.60 15.76 -7.38
C ILE A 85 16.22 15.24 -6.93
N ASN A 86 15.86 14.00 -7.29
CA ASN A 86 14.59 13.39 -6.88
C ASN A 86 14.49 13.28 -5.35
N ILE A 87 15.51 12.72 -4.68
CA ILE A 87 15.55 12.52 -3.23
C ILE A 87 15.45 13.86 -2.50
N LEU A 88 16.23 14.86 -2.91
CA LEU A 88 16.18 16.21 -2.32
C LEU A 88 14.81 16.84 -2.50
N MET A 89 14.20 16.71 -3.69
CA MET A 89 12.85 17.20 -3.92
C MET A 89 11.84 16.48 -3.02
N ILE A 90 11.90 15.16 -2.93
CA ILE A 90 11.02 14.34 -2.08
C ILE A 90 11.13 14.76 -0.61
N TYR A 91 12.35 14.93 -0.08
CA TYR A 91 12.54 15.45 1.28
C TYR A 91 11.97 16.85 1.45
N THR A 92 12.20 17.72 0.46
CA THR A 92 11.70 19.10 0.49
C THR A 92 10.17 19.11 0.55
N VAL A 93 9.48 18.42 -0.36
CA VAL A 93 8.01 18.40 -0.34
C VAL A 93 7.45 17.61 0.84
N SER A 94 8.14 16.56 1.30
CA SER A 94 7.74 15.80 2.49
C SER A 94 7.75 16.66 3.75
N TYR A 95 8.70 17.60 3.86
CA TYR A 95 8.74 18.53 4.98
C TYR A 95 7.52 19.49 5.01
N LEU A 96 6.83 19.70 3.89
CA LEU A 96 5.62 20.52 3.83
C LEU A 96 4.37 19.79 4.34
N PHE A 97 4.43 18.49 4.64
CA PHE A 97 3.27 17.79 5.17
C PHE A 97 2.83 18.41 6.51
N PRO A 98 1.55 18.77 6.67
CA PRO A 98 1.03 19.20 7.95
C PRO A 98 1.06 18.01 8.93
N ARG A 99 1.34 18.27 10.20
CA ARG A 99 1.25 17.23 11.23
C ARG A 99 -0.19 16.74 11.33
N SER A 100 -0.39 15.42 11.32
CA SER A 100 -1.72 14.82 11.52
C SER A 100 -2.21 15.11 12.95
N SER A 101 -3.43 15.64 13.07
CA SER A 101 -4.05 15.91 14.37
C SER A 101 -4.57 14.63 15.04
N ASN A 102 -5.01 13.64 14.24
CA ASN A 102 -5.52 12.34 14.68
C ASN A 102 -5.05 11.26 13.68
N PRO A 103 -3.84 10.67 13.85
CA PRO A 103 -3.38 9.61 12.97
C PRO A 103 -4.32 8.40 13.03
N GLN A 104 -4.71 7.90 11.86
CA GLN A 104 -5.53 6.69 11.74
C GLN A 104 -4.64 5.51 12.11
N THR A 105 -5.04 4.67 13.04
CA THR A 105 -4.22 3.53 13.45
C THR A 105 -4.87 2.19 13.09
N SER A 106 -6.04 2.19 12.43
CA SER A 106 -6.77 1.00 11.92
C SER A 106 -6.11 0.32 10.70
N GLY A 107 -4.81 0.53 10.50
CA GLY A 107 -4.06 -0.14 9.44
C GLY A 107 -3.39 -1.38 10.01
N TYR A 108 -3.76 -2.56 9.52
CA TYR A 108 -3.03 -3.82 9.73
C TYR A 108 -1.54 -3.61 9.54
N ILE A 109 -0.75 -3.60 10.60
CA ILE A 109 0.70 -3.71 10.49
C ILE A 109 0.98 -5.19 10.35
N SER A 110 1.08 -5.67 9.10
CA SER A 110 1.67 -6.97 8.83
C SER A 110 3.08 -6.96 9.44
N SER A 111 3.30 -7.89 10.35
CA SER A 111 4.57 -8.13 11.03
C SER A 111 5.38 -9.25 10.40
N ASP A 112 4.92 -9.77 9.26
CA ASP A 112 5.86 -10.23 8.26
C ASP A 112 6.59 -8.95 7.82
N THR A 113 7.68 -8.58 8.52
CA THR A 113 8.78 -7.99 7.79
C THR A 113 9.42 -9.19 7.12
N PRO A 114 9.05 -9.56 5.87
CA PRO A 114 9.83 -10.54 5.16
C PRO A 114 11.27 -10.07 5.27
N HIS A 115 12.16 -10.95 5.69
CA HIS A 115 13.58 -10.67 5.58
C HIS A 115 13.79 -10.27 4.12
N LEU A 116 14.33 -9.08 3.90
CA LEU A 116 14.69 -8.55 2.59
C LEU A 116 15.61 -9.54 1.90
N ASN A 117 15.05 -10.54 1.21
CA ASN A 117 15.82 -11.43 0.39
C ASN A 117 15.95 -10.78 -0.98
N PHE A 118 16.82 -9.78 -1.05
CA PHE A 118 17.16 -9.15 -2.32
C PHE A 118 17.67 -10.16 -3.34
N ALA A 119 18.20 -11.31 -2.90
CA ALA A 119 18.56 -12.39 -3.80
C ALA A 119 17.33 -12.97 -4.50
N GLU A 120 16.24 -13.27 -3.79
CA GLU A 120 14.98 -13.73 -4.41
C GLU A 120 14.37 -12.68 -5.36
N LEU A 121 14.53 -11.39 -5.07
CA LEU A 121 13.99 -10.31 -5.92
C LEU A 121 14.82 -10.07 -7.20
N LEU A 122 16.14 -10.30 -7.15
CA LEU A 122 17.07 -9.93 -8.23
C LEU A 122 17.61 -11.13 -9.01
N ILE A 123 17.70 -12.29 -8.38
CA ILE A 123 18.33 -13.49 -8.94
C ILE A 123 17.23 -14.53 -9.20
N PRO A 124 16.84 -14.74 -10.48
CA PRO A 124 15.86 -15.76 -10.84
C PRO A 124 16.42 -17.17 -10.57
N ASP A 125 15.71 -17.99 -9.80
CA ASP A 125 15.90 -19.46 -9.86
C ASP A 125 15.38 -20.01 -11.19
N ASN A 126 14.29 -19.41 -11.70
CA ASN A 126 13.68 -19.77 -12.97
C ASN A 126 13.07 -18.53 -13.65
N ILE A 127 13.67 -18.12 -14.77
CA ILE A 127 13.20 -16.95 -15.52
C ILE A 127 11.75 -17.09 -16.02
N PHE A 128 11.27 -18.30 -16.34
CA PHE A 128 9.90 -18.49 -16.80
C PHE A 128 8.87 -18.27 -15.68
N TYR A 129 9.23 -18.61 -14.44
CA TYR A 129 8.42 -18.30 -13.28
C TYR A 129 8.30 -16.77 -13.11
N ASP A 130 9.41 -16.05 -13.22
CA ASP A 130 9.44 -14.60 -13.06
C ASP A 130 8.66 -13.87 -14.16
N LEU A 131 8.75 -14.36 -15.41
CA LEU A 131 7.95 -13.87 -16.53
C LEU A 131 6.44 -14.05 -16.29
N THR A 132 6.05 -15.18 -15.69
CA THR A 132 4.65 -15.49 -15.41
C THR A 132 4.12 -14.65 -14.24
N ASN A 133 4.95 -14.41 -13.22
CA ASN A 133 4.59 -13.69 -12.00
C ASN A 133 4.87 -12.17 -12.06
N ASN A 134 5.37 -11.66 -13.20
CA ASN A 134 5.74 -10.26 -13.40
C ASN A 134 6.80 -9.75 -12.40
N ILE A 135 7.81 -10.57 -12.11
CA ILE A 135 8.96 -10.18 -11.27
C ILE A 135 9.97 -9.41 -12.15
N VAL A 136 9.61 -8.15 -12.44
CA VAL A 136 10.33 -7.31 -13.41
C VAL A 136 11.81 -7.08 -13.09
N PRO A 137 12.22 -6.84 -11.82
CA PRO A 137 13.64 -6.64 -11.50
C PRO A 137 14.53 -7.82 -11.91
N ALA A 138 14.12 -9.06 -11.60
CA ALA A 138 14.83 -10.27 -11.99
C ALA A 138 14.91 -10.43 -13.52
N ILE A 139 13.82 -10.14 -14.24
CA ILE A 139 13.78 -10.15 -15.71
C ILE A 139 14.79 -9.17 -16.31
N VAL A 140 14.93 -7.97 -15.72
CA VAL A 140 15.88 -6.94 -16.17
C VAL A 140 17.31 -7.38 -15.94
N ILE A 141 17.64 -7.88 -14.75
CA ILE A 141 18.98 -8.38 -14.42
C ILE A 141 19.37 -9.52 -15.37
N PHE A 142 18.48 -10.48 -15.57
CA PHE A 142 18.67 -11.57 -16.53
C PHE A 142 18.91 -11.05 -17.95
N SER A 143 18.08 -10.12 -18.42
CA SER A 143 18.21 -9.53 -19.77
C SER A 143 19.52 -8.75 -19.94
N LEU A 144 19.98 -8.04 -18.89
CA LEU A 144 21.26 -7.35 -18.88
C LEU A 144 22.44 -8.33 -18.97
N LEU A 145 22.39 -9.45 -18.23
CA LEU A 145 23.43 -10.48 -18.28
C LEU A 145 23.57 -11.08 -19.67
N ILE A 146 22.46 -11.41 -20.34
CA ILE A 146 22.49 -11.89 -21.73
C ILE A 146 23.06 -10.80 -22.65
N GLY A 147 22.61 -9.56 -22.51
CA GLY A 147 23.13 -8.43 -23.30
C GLY A 147 24.65 -8.27 -23.15
N ILE A 148 25.17 -8.34 -21.92
CA ILE A 148 26.61 -8.25 -21.63
C ILE A 148 27.38 -9.45 -22.20
N ALA A 149 26.81 -10.66 -22.11
CA ALA A 149 27.41 -11.86 -22.70
C ALA A 149 27.52 -11.72 -24.22
N LEU A 150 26.47 -11.20 -24.88
CA LEU A 150 26.47 -10.95 -26.33
C LEU A 150 27.52 -9.94 -26.77
N ILE A 151 27.95 -8.99 -25.93
CA ILE A 151 29.04 -8.05 -26.28
C ILE A 151 30.33 -8.80 -26.67
N HIS A 152 30.61 -9.95 -26.05
CA HIS A 152 31.85 -10.71 -26.21
C HIS A 152 31.75 -11.83 -27.26
N LEU A 153 30.57 -12.03 -27.85
CA LEU A 153 30.31 -13.13 -28.77
C LEU A 153 30.63 -12.73 -30.23
N LYS A 154 31.42 -13.55 -30.94
CA LYS A 154 31.95 -13.22 -32.28
C LYS A 154 30.90 -13.30 -33.40
N GLU A 155 29.96 -14.23 -33.33
CA GLU A 155 28.92 -14.46 -34.35
C GLU A 155 27.52 -14.05 -33.84
N LYS A 156 27.45 -12.88 -33.18
CA LYS A 156 26.20 -12.43 -32.55
C LYS A 156 25.16 -11.88 -33.55
N ASP A 157 25.57 -11.56 -34.77
CA ASP A 157 24.73 -10.83 -35.73
C ASP A 157 23.41 -11.55 -36.05
N VAL A 158 23.39 -12.89 -36.08
CA VAL A 158 22.16 -13.67 -36.28
C VAL A 158 21.16 -13.42 -35.15
N ILE A 159 21.62 -13.51 -33.91
CA ILE A 159 20.79 -13.27 -32.71
C ILE A 159 20.37 -11.80 -32.65
N MET A 160 21.31 -10.89 -32.92
CA MET A 160 21.06 -9.45 -32.90
C MET A 160 20.03 -9.02 -33.94
N ASN A 161 20.12 -9.53 -35.17
CA ASN A 161 19.13 -9.26 -36.21
C ASN A 161 17.76 -9.85 -35.86
N GLY A 162 17.72 -11.07 -35.30
CA GLY A 162 16.49 -11.69 -34.80
C GLY A 162 15.82 -10.84 -33.71
N LEU A 163 16.59 -10.38 -32.72
CA LEU A 163 16.10 -9.51 -31.65
C LEU A 163 15.63 -8.15 -32.18
N GLN A 164 16.37 -7.55 -33.12
CA GLN A 164 15.98 -6.29 -33.74
C GLN A 164 14.64 -6.41 -34.48
N ASN A 165 14.44 -7.52 -35.21
CA ASN A 165 13.18 -7.80 -35.90
C ASN A 165 12.03 -8.00 -34.91
N LEU A 166 12.27 -8.70 -33.79
CA LEU A 166 11.29 -8.87 -32.72
C LEU A 166 10.92 -7.51 -32.08
N VAL A 167 11.91 -6.70 -31.71
CA VAL A 167 11.69 -5.35 -31.14
C VAL A 167 10.93 -4.47 -32.14
N SER A 168 11.26 -4.56 -33.43
CA SER A 168 10.58 -3.83 -34.49
C SER A 168 9.12 -4.27 -34.66
N ALA A 169 8.84 -5.58 -34.59
CA ALA A 169 7.48 -6.12 -34.62
C ALA A 169 6.66 -5.64 -33.41
N LEU A 170 7.22 -5.72 -32.20
CA LEU A 170 6.59 -5.24 -30.97
C LEU A 170 6.33 -3.73 -31.01
N THR A 171 7.25 -2.96 -31.61
CA THR A 171 7.07 -1.52 -31.84
C THR A 171 5.89 -1.25 -32.78
N ARG A 172 5.72 -2.05 -33.84
CA ARG A 172 4.56 -1.92 -34.76
C ARG A 172 3.25 -2.23 -34.06
N ILE A 173 3.20 -3.28 -33.23
CA ILE A 173 2.01 -3.61 -32.42
C ILE A 173 1.68 -2.43 -31.49
N THR A 174 2.69 -1.89 -30.81
CA THR A 174 2.53 -0.71 -29.95
C THR A 174 1.98 0.50 -30.72
N ALA A 175 2.45 0.73 -31.95
CA ALA A 175 1.94 1.79 -32.81
C ALA A 175 0.48 1.58 -33.25
N TRP A 176 0.02 0.33 -33.40
CA TRP A 176 -1.39 0.04 -33.65
C TRP A 176 -2.25 0.34 -32.43
N ILE A 177 -1.81 -0.08 -31.23
CA ILE A 177 -2.49 0.20 -29.97
C ILE A 177 -2.50 1.72 -29.69
N ALA A 178 -1.44 2.44 -30.05
CA ALA A 178 -1.37 3.89 -29.91
C ALA A 178 -2.52 4.63 -30.64
N ARG A 179 -3.05 4.08 -31.74
CA ARG A 179 -4.16 4.70 -32.50
C ARG A 179 -5.48 4.72 -31.75
N ILE A 180 -5.75 3.72 -30.91
CA ILE A 180 -6.97 3.65 -30.08
C ILE A 180 -6.80 4.35 -28.72
N THR A 181 -5.61 4.91 -28.46
CA THR A 181 -5.29 5.51 -27.16
C THR A 181 -6.20 6.67 -26.76
N PRO A 182 -6.63 7.59 -27.64
CA PRO A 182 -7.57 8.63 -27.24
C PRO A 182 -8.85 8.06 -26.60
N ILE A 183 -9.39 6.95 -27.12
CA ILE A 183 -10.58 6.29 -26.56
C ILE A 183 -10.24 5.68 -25.20
N GLY A 184 -9.11 4.98 -25.11
CA GLY A 184 -8.62 4.41 -23.84
C GLY A 184 -8.42 5.45 -22.75
N THR A 185 -7.79 6.58 -23.08
CA THR A 185 -7.56 7.72 -22.18
C THR A 185 -8.87 8.30 -21.66
N PHE A 186 -9.88 8.49 -22.52
CA PHE A 186 -11.21 8.94 -22.11
C PHE A 186 -11.84 7.98 -21.09
N LEU A 187 -11.87 6.67 -21.40
CA LEU A 187 -12.49 5.66 -20.55
C LEU A 187 -11.81 5.55 -19.18
N ILE A 188 -10.48 5.57 -19.15
CA ILE A 188 -9.70 5.53 -17.91
C ILE A 188 -10.03 6.75 -17.04
N ILE A 189 -9.93 7.97 -17.59
CA ILE A 189 -10.11 9.20 -16.81
C ILE A 189 -11.57 9.36 -16.38
N ALA A 190 -12.54 9.06 -17.23
CA ALA A 190 -13.96 9.13 -16.88
C ALA A 190 -14.32 8.17 -15.75
N ASN A 191 -13.89 6.89 -15.83
CA ASN A 191 -14.09 5.92 -14.76
C ASN A 191 -13.43 6.36 -13.45
N GLN A 192 -12.18 6.83 -13.54
CA GLN A 192 -11.42 7.24 -12.36
C GLN A 192 -12.02 8.46 -11.67
N VAL A 193 -12.37 9.51 -12.42
CA VAL A 193 -12.94 10.73 -11.85
C VAL A 193 -14.37 10.50 -11.33
N GLY A 194 -15.17 9.66 -12.01
CA GLY A 194 -16.56 9.40 -11.62
C GLY A 194 -16.74 8.48 -10.42
N THR A 195 -15.74 7.65 -10.09
CA THR A 195 -15.87 6.63 -9.01
C THR A 195 -15.22 7.02 -7.69
N ILE A 196 -14.47 8.12 -7.64
CA ILE A 196 -13.80 8.57 -6.41
C ILE A 196 -14.78 9.32 -5.49
N GLN A 197 -14.75 9.02 -4.19
CA GLN A 197 -15.48 9.77 -3.16
C GLN A 197 -14.80 11.11 -2.83
N LEU A 198 -15.58 12.17 -2.71
CA LEU A 198 -15.10 13.52 -2.39
C LEU A 198 -14.39 13.59 -1.03
N SER A 199 -14.86 12.79 -0.05
CA SER A 199 -14.24 12.63 1.27
C SER A 199 -12.83 12.05 1.17
N THR A 200 -12.62 11.01 0.34
CA THR A 200 -11.30 10.42 0.11
C THR A 200 -10.37 11.39 -0.62
N VAL A 201 -10.86 12.16 -1.59
CA VAL A 201 -10.05 13.22 -2.25
C VAL A 201 -9.52 14.20 -1.21
N LYS A 202 -10.36 14.64 -0.26
CA LYS A 202 -9.94 15.57 0.79
C LYS A 202 -8.82 14.98 1.67
N GLN A 203 -8.90 13.70 2.03
CA GLN A 203 -7.89 13.01 2.85
C GLN A 203 -6.52 12.93 2.16
N VAL A 204 -6.49 12.67 0.86
CA VAL A 204 -5.23 12.52 0.10
C VAL A 204 -4.81 13.79 -0.65
N SER A 205 -5.64 14.84 -0.62
CA SER A 205 -5.43 16.08 -1.39
C SER A 205 -4.06 16.72 -1.14
N THR A 206 -3.62 16.77 0.11
CA THR A 206 -2.32 17.31 0.50
C THR A 206 -1.17 16.51 -0.12
N TYR A 207 -1.27 15.18 -0.13
CA TYR A 207 -0.32 14.32 -0.83
C TYR A 207 -0.32 14.59 -2.33
N VAL A 208 -1.50 14.63 -2.96
CA VAL A 208 -1.63 14.88 -4.40
C VAL A 208 -1.02 16.24 -4.77
N ILE A 209 -1.34 17.31 -4.05
CA ILE A 209 -0.82 18.66 -4.31
C ILE A 209 0.70 18.68 -4.22
N LEU A 210 1.27 18.09 -3.16
CA LEU A 210 2.73 18.06 -2.95
C LEU A 210 3.43 17.16 -3.97
N TYR A 211 2.81 16.05 -4.35
CA TYR A 211 3.28 15.18 -5.41
C TYR A 211 3.34 15.92 -6.76
N LEU A 212 2.26 16.61 -7.12
CA LEU A 212 2.18 17.43 -8.33
C LEU A 212 3.21 18.55 -8.30
N LEU A 213 3.32 19.27 -7.18
CA LEU A 213 4.32 20.32 -7.01
C LEU A 213 5.74 19.79 -7.25
N GLY A 214 6.11 18.67 -6.61
CA GLY A 214 7.44 18.08 -6.74
C GLY A 214 7.73 17.58 -8.16
N THR A 215 6.81 16.81 -8.75
CA THR A 215 6.98 16.25 -10.10
C THR A 215 6.97 17.33 -11.18
N CYS A 216 6.03 18.28 -11.16
CA CYS A 216 5.99 19.40 -12.10
C CYS A 216 7.21 20.30 -11.98
N SER A 217 7.69 20.53 -10.76
CA SER A 217 8.94 21.27 -10.51
C SER A 217 10.13 20.62 -11.21
N ILE A 218 10.22 19.29 -11.17
CA ILE A 218 11.31 18.59 -11.84
C ILE A 218 11.14 18.63 -13.36
N VAL A 219 9.93 18.33 -13.85
CA VAL A 219 9.62 18.21 -15.28
C VAL A 219 9.71 19.55 -16.01
N PHE A 220 9.05 20.59 -15.52
CA PHE A 220 8.89 21.84 -16.24
C PHE A 220 9.95 22.89 -15.91
N TRP A 221 10.68 22.72 -14.81
CA TRP A 221 11.64 23.72 -14.34
C TRP A 221 13.07 23.19 -14.22
N ILE A 222 13.30 22.17 -13.39
CA ILE A 222 14.67 21.73 -13.07
C ILE A 222 15.34 21.08 -14.28
N PHE A 223 14.72 20.07 -14.90
CA PHE A 223 15.35 19.34 -16.00
C PHE A 223 15.54 20.19 -17.28
N PRO A 224 14.57 20.99 -17.74
CA PRO A 224 14.80 21.87 -18.89
C PRO A 224 15.95 22.86 -18.68
N ARG A 225 16.10 23.38 -17.46
CA ARG A 225 17.23 24.26 -17.12
C ARG A 225 18.54 23.50 -17.01
N LEU A 226 18.54 22.32 -16.40
CA LEU A 226 19.70 21.44 -16.36
C LEU A 226 20.19 21.11 -17.78
N THR A 227 19.27 20.80 -18.70
CA THR A 227 19.61 20.62 -20.12
C THR A 227 20.28 21.87 -20.69
N SER A 228 19.72 23.06 -20.46
CA SER A 228 20.31 24.32 -20.93
C SER A 228 21.63 24.73 -20.28
N MET A 229 22.00 24.11 -19.16
CA MET A 229 23.30 24.32 -18.51
C MET A 229 24.38 23.43 -19.13
N LEU A 230 23.99 22.24 -19.55
CA LEU A 230 24.89 21.18 -20.02
C LEU A 230 24.99 21.13 -21.56
N THR A 231 24.00 21.66 -22.28
CA THR A 231 23.92 21.67 -23.74
C THR A 231 23.76 23.10 -24.29
N SER A 232 23.83 23.24 -25.61
CA SER A 232 23.56 24.49 -26.32
C SER A 232 22.07 24.81 -26.48
N ILE A 233 21.18 23.92 -26.04
CA ILE A 233 19.73 24.02 -26.26
C ILE A 233 19.12 24.89 -25.15
N PRO A 234 18.40 25.99 -25.47
CA PRO A 234 17.75 26.79 -24.46
C PRO A 234 16.55 26.05 -23.82
N ALA A 235 16.31 26.28 -22.53
CA ALA A 235 15.35 25.51 -21.74
C ALA A 235 13.92 25.50 -22.32
N TYR A 236 13.45 26.65 -22.83
CA TYR A 236 12.11 26.75 -23.43
C TYR A 236 11.97 25.91 -24.71
N LYS A 237 13.03 25.87 -25.54
CA LYS A 237 13.05 25.11 -26.79
C LYS A 237 13.08 23.61 -26.50
N TRP A 238 13.89 23.20 -25.53
CA TRP A 238 13.90 21.82 -25.05
C TRP A 238 12.52 21.38 -24.59
N LEU A 239 11.87 22.22 -23.76
CA LEU A 239 10.52 21.91 -23.26
C LEU A 239 9.49 21.83 -24.39
N GLN A 240 9.52 22.73 -25.35
CA GLN A 240 8.62 22.71 -26.51
C GLN A 240 8.77 21.43 -27.34
N GLN A 241 10.00 20.94 -27.52
CA GLN A 241 10.27 19.73 -28.31
C GLN A 241 9.85 18.44 -27.60
N ILE A 242 10.02 18.36 -26.28
CA ILE A 242 9.67 17.17 -25.50
C ILE A 242 8.19 17.14 -25.10
N LEU A 243 7.49 18.28 -25.11
CA LEU A 243 6.09 18.37 -24.69
C LEU A 243 5.15 17.32 -25.31
N PRO A 244 5.21 17.00 -26.63
CA PRO A 244 4.38 15.95 -27.21
C PRO A 244 4.64 14.56 -26.58
N ILE A 245 5.90 14.27 -26.23
CA ILE A 245 6.31 13.03 -25.56
C ILE A 245 5.80 13.02 -24.12
N LEU A 246 5.86 14.15 -23.41
CA LEU A 246 5.32 14.28 -22.06
C LEU A 246 3.80 14.07 -22.04
N VAL A 247 3.07 14.68 -22.97
CA VAL A 247 1.61 14.50 -23.11
C VAL A 247 1.29 13.03 -23.40
N LEU A 248 2.05 12.39 -24.29
CA LEU A 248 1.93 10.95 -24.55
C LEU A 248 2.14 10.12 -23.29
N ALA A 249 3.21 10.39 -22.53
CA ALA A 249 3.50 9.68 -21.28
C ALA A 249 2.40 9.88 -20.21
N TYR A 250 1.89 11.10 -20.07
CA TYR A 250 0.83 11.46 -19.12
C TYR A 250 -0.45 10.66 -19.37
N THR A 251 -0.80 10.51 -20.64
CA THR A 251 -2.09 9.96 -21.06
C THR A 251 -2.09 8.45 -21.22
N THR A 252 -0.93 7.84 -21.52
CA THR A 252 -0.80 6.37 -21.58
C THR A 252 -0.49 5.73 -20.23
N ASN A 253 0.08 6.50 -19.28
CA ASN A 253 0.65 5.97 -18.03
C ASN A 253 1.73 4.89 -18.22
N VAL A 254 2.28 4.78 -19.43
CA VAL A 254 3.26 3.77 -19.81
C VAL A 254 4.36 4.44 -20.65
N VAL A 255 5.54 4.56 -20.05
CA VAL A 255 6.69 5.26 -20.64
C VAL A 255 7.26 4.52 -21.85
N ILE A 256 7.07 3.19 -21.93
CA ILE A 256 7.57 2.37 -23.05
C ILE A 256 7.06 2.87 -24.42
N VAL A 257 5.83 3.39 -24.44
CA VAL A 257 5.18 3.92 -25.65
C VAL A 257 5.92 5.16 -26.18
N CYS A 258 6.65 5.85 -25.31
CA CYS A 258 7.39 7.06 -25.66
C CYS A 258 8.76 6.77 -26.29
N LEU A 259 9.32 5.56 -26.11
CA LEU A 259 10.71 5.27 -26.50
C LEU A 259 11.04 5.54 -27.97
N PRO A 260 10.21 5.17 -28.96
CA PRO A 260 10.50 5.48 -30.37
C PRO A 260 10.62 6.99 -30.61
N TYR A 261 9.71 7.77 -30.02
CA TYR A 261 9.69 9.23 -30.13
C TYR A 261 10.87 9.88 -29.39
N ILE A 262 11.28 9.32 -28.24
CA ILE A 262 12.49 9.73 -27.51
C ILE A 262 13.73 9.50 -28.38
N ILE A 263 13.87 8.32 -28.97
CA ILE A 263 14.99 7.98 -29.85
C ILE A 263 15.03 8.92 -31.06
N GLU A 264 13.89 9.18 -31.70
CA GLU A 264 13.79 10.09 -32.84
C GLU A 264 14.18 11.54 -32.48
N LEU A 265 13.67 12.05 -31.34
CA LEU A 265 14.03 13.38 -30.85
C LEU A 265 15.53 13.48 -30.55
N LEU A 266 16.10 12.47 -29.88
CA LEU A 266 17.52 12.44 -29.57
C LEU A 266 18.36 12.41 -30.85
N LYS A 267 18.00 11.58 -31.84
CA LYS A 267 18.66 11.54 -33.15
C LYS A 267 18.67 12.92 -33.81
N LYS A 268 17.53 13.60 -33.81
CA LYS A 268 17.38 14.94 -34.39
C LYS A 268 18.30 15.95 -33.70
N GLU A 269 18.31 15.99 -32.38
CA GLU A 269 19.13 16.97 -31.63
C GLU A 269 20.62 16.64 -31.70
N THR A 270 21.01 15.36 -31.69
CA THR A 270 22.41 14.97 -31.88
C THR A 270 22.90 15.26 -33.30
N ALA A 271 22.06 15.11 -34.32
CA ALA A 271 22.44 15.41 -35.71
C ALA A 271 22.67 16.90 -35.96
N ILE A 272 21.98 17.78 -35.22
CA ILE A 272 22.23 19.23 -35.26
C ILE A 272 23.59 19.57 -34.64
N ILE A 273 24.03 18.78 -33.67
CA ILE A 273 25.28 18.99 -32.92
C ILE A 273 26.48 18.33 -33.63
N ASP A 274 26.27 17.18 -34.27
CA ASP A 274 27.29 16.39 -35.00
C ASP A 274 26.65 15.70 -36.23
N PRO A 275 26.67 16.33 -37.42
CA PRO A 275 26.01 15.81 -38.63
C PRO A 275 26.70 14.61 -39.28
N THR A 276 27.92 14.26 -38.86
CA THR A 276 28.84 13.40 -39.64
C THR A 276 28.94 11.94 -39.20
N ASP A 277 28.25 11.53 -38.14
CA ASP A 277 28.51 10.23 -37.50
C ASP A 277 27.33 9.24 -37.55
N GLU A 278 27.41 8.26 -38.46
CA GLU A 278 26.46 7.13 -38.54
C GLU A 278 26.42 6.28 -37.26
N LYS A 279 27.51 6.25 -36.46
CA LYS A 279 27.60 5.48 -35.21
C LYS A 279 26.80 6.09 -34.06
N ALA A 280 26.25 7.30 -34.24
CA ALA A 280 25.38 7.94 -33.26
C ALA A 280 24.10 7.15 -33.00
N GLN A 281 23.57 6.46 -34.01
CA GLN A 281 22.28 5.79 -33.89
C GLN A 281 22.33 4.60 -32.93
N THR A 282 23.35 3.73 -33.06
CA THR A 282 23.56 2.57 -32.20
C THR A 282 23.82 2.99 -30.75
N GLN A 283 24.56 4.07 -30.55
CA GLN A 283 24.87 4.61 -29.23
C GLN A 283 23.64 5.22 -28.53
N ILE A 284 22.79 5.96 -29.26
CA ILE A 284 21.56 6.53 -28.73
C ILE A 284 20.61 5.42 -28.29
N GLN A 285 20.40 4.41 -29.13
CA GLN A 285 19.54 3.28 -28.80
C GLN A 285 20.06 2.52 -27.57
N GLY A 286 21.37 2.23 -27.51
CA GLY A 286 21.96 1.59 -26.33
C GLY A 286 21.83 2.43 -25.06
N THR A 287 22.01 3.75 -25.15
CA THR A 287 21.87 4.66 -24.01
C THR A 287 20.42 4.73 -23.52
N VAL A 288 19.46 4.90 -24.42
CA VAL A 288 18.03 4.95 -24.07
C VAL A 288 17.59 3.63 -23.44
N SER A 289 18.02 2.48 -23.98
CA SER A 289 17.74 1.18 -23.38
C SER A 289 18.29 1.09 -21.96
N VAL A 290 19.53 1.51 -21.68
CA VAL A 290 20.08 1.46 -20.32
C VAL A 290 19.31 2.38 -19.37
N VAL A 291 19.02 3.62 -19.78
CA VAL A 291 18.39 4.63 -18.91
C VAL A 291 16.92 4.32 -18.65
N PHE A 292 16.18 3.79 -19.63
CA PHE A 292 14.76 3.44 -19.49
C PHE A 292 14.50 2.42 -18.38
N ASN A 293 15.45 1.52 -18.13
CA ASN A 293 15.30 0.47 -17.13
C ASN A 293 15.57 0.94 -15.70
N LEU A 294 15.98 2.18 -15.51
CA LEU A 294 16.25 2.72 -14.19
C LEU A 294 15.02 3.42 -13.63
N PRO A 295 14.72 3.26 -12.34
CA PRO A 295 13.55 3.86 -11.71
C PRO A 295 13.81 5.34 -11.44
N LEU A 296 13.58 6.15 -12.47
CA LEU A 296 13.80 7.59 -12.42
C LEU A 296 12.57 8.28 -11.81
N GLY A 297 11.39 8.18 -12.44
CA GLY A 297 10.16 8.73 -11.88
C GLY A 297 9.53 7.88 -10.77
N ALA A 298 9.80 6.58 -10.73
CA ALA A 298 9.22 5.67 -9.73
C ALA A 298 9.70 5.95 -8.29
N LEU A 299 10.83 6.64 -8.12
CA LEU A 299 11.30 7.07 -6.79
C LEU A 299 10.28 7.96 -6.06
N PHE A 300 9.41 8.66 -6.76
CA PHE A 300 8.37 9.48 -6.14
C PHE A 300 7.30 8.69 -5.39
N ILE A 301 7.22 7.36 -5.56
CA ILE A 301 6.39 6.49 -4.73
C ILE A 301 6.79 6.62 -3.25
N THR A 302 8.06 6.88 -2.94
CA THR A 302 8.52 7.10 -1.56
C THR A 302 7.86 8.31 -0.88
N LEU A 303 7.41 9.31 -1.65
CA LEU A 303 6.65 10.43 -1.09
C LEU A 303 5.31 9.96 -0.51
N PHE A 304 4.68 8.96 -1.12
CA PHE A 304 3.48 8.35 -0.59
C PHE A 304 3.78 7.62 0.73
N VAL A 305 4.91 6.93 0.81
CA VAL A 305 5.34 6.26 2.04
C VAL A 305 5.58 7.26 3.18
N PHE A 306 6.18 8.42 2.90
CA PHE A 306 6.25 9.52 3.86
C PHE A 306 4.87 10.04 4.26
N PHE A 307 3.95 10.23 3.32
CA PHE A 307 2.57 10.59 3.61
C PHE A 307 1.89 9.57 4.53
N ILE A 308 2.00 8.28 4.24
CA ILE A 308 1.48 7.18 5.05
C ILE A 308 2.10 7.15 6.45
N SER A 309 3.41 7.39 6.56
CA SER A 309 4.09 7.48 7.86
C SER A 309 3.48 8.58 8.76
N ILE A 310 3.09 9.71 8.18
CA ILE A 310 2.45 10.82 8.90
C ILE A 310 0.97 10.54 9.14
N PHE A 311 0.30 9.98 8.14
CA PHE A 311 -1.13 9.66 8.17
C PHE A 311 -1.46 8.61 9.23
N TYR A 312 -0.64 7.55 9.34
CA TYR A 312 -0.78 6.52 10.37
C TYR A 312 -0.03 6.84 11.68
N GLY A 313 0.75 7.93 11.73
CA GLY A 313 1.52 8.29 12.91
C GLY A 313 2.66 7.32 13.24
N LEU A 314 3.23 6.69 12.21
CA LEU A 314 4.33 5.73 12.27
C LEU A 314 5.61 6.39 11.72
N PRO A 315 6.34 7.20 12.52
CA PRO A 315 7.51 7.91 12.02
C PRO A 315 8.62 6.94 11.60
N LEU A 316 9.18 7.17 10.41
CA LEU A 316 10.27 6.36 9.87
C LEU A 316 11.62 6.83 10.43
N GLY A 317 12.32 5.93 11.10
CA GLY A 317 13.72 6.17 11.52
C GLY A 317 14.67 6.29 10.32
N PHE A 318 15.85 6.85 10.54
CA PHE A 318 16.83 7.09 9.46
C PHE A 318 17.23 5.80 8.71
N SER A 319 17.40 4.69 9.42
CA SER A 319 17.69 3.37 8.80
C SER A 319 16.58 2.93 7.84
N SER A 320 15.32 3.06 8.27
CA SER A 320 14.14 2.70 7.46
C SER A 320 13.98 3.62 6.25
N GLN A 321 14.42 4.88 6.33
CA GLN A 321 14.42 5.79 5.17
C GLN A 321 15.47 5.38 4.12
N ILE A 322 16.66 4.93 4.55
CA ILE A 322 17.65 4.38 3.61
C ILE A 322 17.09 3.13 2.93
N GLU A 323 16.53 2.22 3.72
CA GLU A 323 15.88 1.01 3.22
C GLU A 323 14.78 1.33 2.21
N LEU A 324 13.91 2.32 2.51
CA LEU A 324 12.87 2.79 1.60
C LEU A 324 13.43 3.16 0.21
N PHE A 325 14.49 3.97 0.13
CA PHE A 325 15.06 4.37 -1.16
C PHE A 325 15.74 3.22 -1.88
N VAL A 326 16.48 2.35 -1.17
CA VAL A 326 17.14 1.19 -1.76
C VAL A 326 16.12 0.19 -2.29
N THR A 327 15.11 -0.16 -1.50
CA THR A 327 14.05 -1.07 -1.88
C THR A 327 13.23 -0.51 -3.04
N THR A 328 12.92 0.79 -3.04
CA THR A 328 12.23 1.43 -4.17
C THR A 328 13.05 1.35 -5.45
N PHE A 329 14.36 1.55 -5.35
CA PHE A 329 15.25 1.38 -6.50
C PHE A 329 15.20 -0.04 -7.05
N LEU A 330 15.41 -1.05 -6.20
CA LEU A 330 15.51 -2.44 -6.64
C LEU A 330 14.17 -2.96 -7.20
N THR A 331 13.07 -2.71 -6.50
CA THR A 331 11.73 -3.19 -6.90
C THR A 331 11.19 -2.52 -8.17
N ASN A 332 11.72 -1.36 -8.55
CA ASN A 332 11.30 -0.65 -9.77
C ASN A 332 12.31 -0.74 -10.92
N LEU A 333 13.33 -1.60 -10.84
CA LEU A 333 14.17 -1.88 -12.01
C LEU A 333 13.32 -2.42 -13.16
N GLY A 334 13.44 -1.77 -14.33
CA GLY A 334 12.65 -2.01 -15.54
C GLY A 334 11.14 -1.87 -15.39
N SER A 335 10.67 -1.16 -14.35
CA SER A 335 9.24 -0.96 -14.07
C SER A 335 8.48 -0.47 -15.31
N VAL A 336 7.47 -1.24 -15.75
CA VAL A 336 6.76 -1.00 -17.02
C VAL A 336 5.36 -0.39 -16.84
N GLY A 337 5.07 0.18 -15.66
CA GLY A 337 3.86 0.95 -15.39
C GLY A 337 3.18 0.61 -14.08
N LEU A 338 1.88 0.92 -14.00
CA LEU A 338 1.06 0.87 -12.77
C LEU A 338 1.18 -0.41 -11.95
N GLY A 339 1.22 -1.58 -12.59
CA GLY A 339 1.30 -2.86 -11.89
C GLY A 339 2.60 -3.02 -11.09
N SER A 340 3.73 -2.64 -11.69
CA SER A 340 5.04 -2.68 -11.03
C SER A 340 5.10 -1.71 -9.85
N TRP A 341 4.45 -0.54 -9.95
CA TRP A 341 4.40 0.44 -8.85
C TRP A 341 3.58 -0.06 -7.66
N ILE A 342 2.45 -0.72 -7.91
CA ILE A 342 1.61 -1.30 -6.85
C ILE A 342 2.39 -2.43 -6.16
N ASN A 343 2.96 -3.36 -6.91
CA ASN A 343 3.72 -4.47 -6.34
C ASN A 343 4.94 -3.97 -5.55
N SER A 344 5.64 -2.96 -6.07
CA SER A 344 6.74 -2.29 -5.37
C SER A 344 6.26 -1.66 -4.06
N LEU A 345 5.15 -0.93 -4.08
CA LEU A 345 4.60 -0.32 -2.88
C LEU A 345 4.17 -1.39 -1.86
N THR A 346 3.51 -2.47 -2.29
CA THR A 346 3.16 -3.60 -1.42
C THR A 346 4.39 -4.12 -0.70
N PHE A 347 5.46 -4.40 -1.46
CA PHE A 347 6.72 -4.88 -0.91
C PHE A 347 7.37 -3.87 0.05
N ILE A 348 7.36 -2.57 -0.30
CA ILE A 348 7.91 -1.51 0.55
C ILE A 348 7.13 -1.40 1.87
N LEU A 349 5.80 -1.42 1.80
CA LEU A 349 4.95 -1.32 2.99
C LEU A 349 5.19 -2.51 3.91
N ASP A 350 5.23 -3.72 3.36
CA ASP A 350 5.51 -4.96 4.08
C ASP A 350 6.91 -4.94 4.71
N SER A 351 7.95 -4.60 3.94
CA SER A 351 9.34 -4.45 4.41
C SER A 351 9.47 -3.48 5.57
N LEU A 352 8.77 -2.35 5.52
CA LEU A 352 8.82 -1.32 6.55
C LEU A 352 7.84 -1.58 7.72
N GLY A 353 7.05 -2.65 7.68
CA GLY A 353 5.99 -2.92 8.65
C GLY A 353 4.94 -1.80 8.69
N LEU A 354 4.63 -1.23 7.53
CA LEU A 354 3.55 -0.25 7.35
C LEU A 354 2.28 -0.94 6.87
N PRO A 355 1.10 -0.33 7.08
CA PRO A 355 -0.14 -1.01 6.75
C PRO A 355 -0.34 -1.31 5.27
N ILE A 356 -0.52 -2.59 4.91
CA ILE A 356 -0.79 -3.01 3.53
C ILE A 356 -2.07 -2.37 2.99
N ASN A 357 -3.07 -2.14 3.85
CA ASN A 357 -4.31 -1.45 3.47
C ASN A 357 -4.08 -0.01 2.97
N ALA A 358 -2.93 0.60 3.23
CA ALA A 358 -2.56 1.89 2.67
C ALA A 358 -2.47 1.86 1.12
N ILE A 359 -2.35 0.67 0.51
CA ILE A 359 -2.45 0.50 -0.94
C ILE A 359 -3.80 1.02 -1.45
N ASN A 360 -4.90 0.85 -0.71
CA ASN A 360 -6.21 1.35 -1.15
C ASN A 360 -6.21 2.88 -1.26
N LEU A 361 -5.59 3.57 -0.30
CA LEU A 361 -5.38 5.02 -0.38
C LEU A 361 -4.49 5.39 -1.57
N TYR A 362 -3.43 4.62 -1.83
CA TYR A 362 -2.58 4.85 -2.99
C TYR A 362 -3.35 4.71 -4.30
N LEU A 363 -4.16 3.65 -4.44
CA LEU A 363 -5.01 3.41 -5.61
C LEU A 363 -5.95 4.58 -5.88
N THR A 364 -6.51 5.20 -4.83
CA THR A 364 -7.33 6.41 -4.97
C THR A 364 -6.55 7.63 -5.47
N THR A 365 -5.25 7.69 -5.25
CA THR A 365 -4.41 8.81 -5.74
C THR A 365 -3.93 8.64 -7.17
N LEU A 366 -3.87 7.40 -7.67
CA LEU A 366 -3.32 7.08 -8.99
C LEU A 366 -3.90 7.92 -10.14
N PRO A 367 -5.21 8.26 -10.16
CA PRO A 367 -5.77 9.10 -11.23
C PRO A 367 -5.12 10.48 -11.34
N PHE A 368 -4.62 11.00 -10.23
CA PHE A 368 -3.99 12.32 -10.18
C PHE A 368 -2.48 12.25 -10.33
N THR A 369 -1.84 11.14 -9.95
CA THR A 369 -0.38 11.06 -9.82
C THR A 369 0.29 10.28 -10.95
N SER A 370 -0.35 9.23 -11.46
CA SER A 370 0.27 8.28 -12.42
C SER A 370 0.76 8.92 -13.73
N GLY A 371 -0.02 9.87 -14.26
CA GLY A 371 0.34 10.58 -15.49
C GLY A 371 1.59 11.43 -15.27
N PHE A 372 1.66 12.15 -14.15
CA PHE A 372 2.82 12.97 -13.80
C PHE A 372 4.06 12.12 -13.50
N GLN A 373 3.90 10.94 -12.90
CA GLN A 373 4.99 9.98 -12.73
C GLN A 373 5.60 9.54 -14.07
N SER A 374 4.73 9.28 -15.05
CA SER A 374 5.12 8.88 -16.40
C SER A 374 5.81 10.03 -17.14
N MET A 375 5.29 11.26 -17.01
CA MET A 375 5.94 12.47 -17.53
C MET A 375 7.33 12.68 -16.94
N LEU A 376 7.46 12.53 -15.61
CA LEU A 376 8.74 12.65 -14.91
C LEU A 376 9.75 11.65 -15.46
N SER A 377 9.37 10.37 -15.54
CA SER A 377 10.21 9.34 -16.14
C SER A 377 10.61 9.68 -17.58
N ALA A 378 9.67 10.09 -18.44
CA ALA A 378 9.95 10.44 -19.82
C ALA A 378 10.91 11.64 -19.96
N MET A 379 10.75 12.69 -19.16
CA MET A 379 11.66 13.85 -19.11
C MET A 379 13.07 13.42 -18.71
N GLN A 380 13.18 12.61 -17.64
CA GLN A 380 14.46 12.17 -17.11
C GLN A 380 15.16 11.22 -18.09
N ILE A 381 14.46 10.23 -18.65
CA ILE A 381 15.02 9.31 -19.65
C ILE A 381 15.56 10.08 -20.85
N THR A 382 14.76 11.00 -21.41
CA THR A 382 15.16 11.78 -22.58
C THR A 382 16.38 12.64 -22.28
N SER A 383 16.35 13.41 -21.19
CA SER A 383 17.42 14.35 -20.87
C SER A 383 18.71 13.62 -20.46
N LEU A 384 18.63 12.58 -19.65
CA LEU A 384 19.80 11.78 -19.26
C LEU A 384 20.41 11.05 -20.45
N SER A 385 19.58 10.49 -21.34
CA SER A 385 20.07 9.85 -22.55
C SER A 385 20.81 10.84 -23.45
N LEU A 386 20.34 12.08 -23.55
CA LEU A 386 21.05 13.15 -24.23
C LEU A 386 22.40 13.44 -23.55
N PHE A 387 22.41 13.62 -22.22
CA PHE A 387 23.64 13.96 -21.48
C PHE A 387 24.69 12.86 -21.60
N ILE A 388 24.29 11.60 -21.45
CA ILE A 388 25.20 10.46 -21.55
C ILE A 388 25.75 10.36 -22.97
N THR A 389 24.89 10.48 -23.99
CA THR A 389 25.30 10.43 -25.40
C THR A 389 26.33 11.52 -25.71
N LEU A 390 26.04 12.77 -25.34
CA LEU A 390 26.96 13.90 -25.55
C LEU A 390 28.24 13.78 -24.69
N SER A 391 28.14 13.23 -23.48
CA SER A 391 29.29 13.01 -22.61
C SER A 391 30.25 11.97 -23.16
N CYS A 392 29.74 10.91 -23.77
CA CYS A 392 30.57 9.89 -24.41
C CYS A 392 31.33 10.47 -25.61
N ARG A 393 30.81 11.53 -26.22
CA ARG A 393 31.43 12.26 -27.35
C ARG A 393 32.29 13.44 -26.92
N ASN A 394 32.39 13.72 -25.61
CA ASN A 394 33.04 14.92 -25.07
C ASN A 394 32.46 16.24 -25.62
N MET A 395 31.19 16.26 -26.01
CA MET A 395 30.51 17.45 -26.57
C MET A 395 29.66 18.19 -25.53
N LEU A 396 29.67 17.74 -24.28
CA LEU A 396 29.01 18.43 -23.18
C LEU A 396 29.71 19.74 -22.84
N LEU A 397 28.93 20.80 -22.66
CA LEU A 397 29.44 22.13 -22.36
C LEU A 397 29.61 22.30 -20.84
N PHE A 398 30.69 21.76 -20.29
CA PHE A 398 30.97 21.90 -18.86
C PHE A 398 31.64 23.25 -18.55
N ARG A 399 30.83 24.27 -18.21
CA ARG A 399 31.31 25.60 -17.82
C ARG A 399 30.93 25.92 -16.38
N TRP A 400 31.85 25.67 -15.43
CA TRP A 400 31.60 25.79 -13.99
C TRP A 400 30.98 27.13 -13.57
N SER A 401 31.45 28.26 -14.09
CA SER A 401 30.90 29.59 -13.76
C SER A 401 29.43 29.74 -14.18
N ARG A 402 29.06 29.23 -15.36
CA ARG A 402 27.67 29.22 -15.82
C ARG A 402 26.80 28.23 -15.07
N ILE A 403 27.33 27.05 -14.76
CA ILE A 403 26.60 26.01 -14.03
C ILE A 403 26.26 26.52 -12.63
N ILE A 404 27.24 27.03 -11.87
CA ILE A 404 27.02 27.54 -10.51
C ILE A 404 26.00 28.69 -10.51
N SER A 405 26.20 29.68 -11.39
CA SER A 405 25.30 30.83 -11.48
C SER A 405 23.88 30.41 -11.87
N LYS A 406 23.70 29.60 -12.92
CA LYS A 406 22.37 29.17 -13.36
C LYS A 406 21.70 28.21 -12.37
N THR A 407 22.46 27.40 -11.63
CA THR A 407 21.92 26.55 -10.55
C THR A 407 21.35 27.42 -9.43
N PHE A 408 22.08 28.46 -9.00
CA PHE A 408 21.58 29.42 -8.00
C PHE A 408 20.25 30.05 -8.44
N PHE A 409 20.17 30.58 -9.67
CA PHE A 409 18.93 31.15 -10.21
C PHE A 409 17.81 30.13 -10.45
N THR A 410 18.14 28.84 -10.50
CA THR A 410 17.15 27.76 -10.62
C THR A 410 16.56 27.39 -9.27
N LEU A 411 17.39 27.31 -8.24
CA LEU A 411 17.00 26.91 -6.89
C LEU A 411 16.38 28.06 -6.09
N LEU A 412 16.85 29.30 -6.25
CA LEU A 412 16.38 30.45 -5.47
C LEU A 412 14.85 30.64 -5.52
N PRO A 413 14.18 30.64 -6.69
CA PRO A 413 12.71 30.75 -6.74
C PRO A 413 11.99 29.57 -6.08
N MET A 414 12.56 28.36 -6.14
CA MET A 414 11.98 27.19 -5.47
C MET A 414 12.11 27.26 -3.96
N VAL A 415 13.24 27.73 -3.46
CA VAL A 415 13.44 27.96 -2.02
C VAL A 415 12.46 29.02 -1.52
N ILE A 416 12.28 30.12 -2.27
CA ILE A 416 11.29 31.15 -1.93
C ILE A 416 9.87 30.57 -1.93
N LEU A 417 9.47 29.86 -2.99
CA LEU A 417 8.16 29.22 -3.07
C LEU A 417 7.93 28.26 -1.90
N PHE A 418 8.92 27.45 -1.56
CA PHE A 418 8.88 26.53 -0.43
C PHE A 418 8.72 27.26 0.91
N LEU A 419 9.49 28.33 1.15
CA LEU A 419 9.39 29.13 2.38
C LEU A 419 8.01 29.78 2.50
N VAL A 420 7.45 30.28 1.40
CA VAL A 420 6.08 30.83 1.36
C VAL A 420 5.06 29.75 1.68
N LEU A 421 5.12 28.60 1.01
CA LEU A 421 4.19 27.48 1.26
C LEU A 421 4.25 26.99 2.71
N LYS A 422 5.47 26.91 3.28
CA LYS A 422 5.67 26.53 4.69
C LYS A 422 5.12 27.58 5.66
N SER A 423 5.29 28.87 5.35
CA SER A 423 4.88 29.96 6.23
C SER A 423 3.37 30.17 6.24
N PHE A 424 2.72 30.10 5.07
CA PHE A 424 1.27 30.30 4.94
C PHE A 424 0.47 29.03 5.18
N ASN A 425 1.10 27.85 5.04
CA ASN A 425 0.52 26.53 5.18
C ASN A 425 -0.91 26.41 4.59
N PRO A 426 -1.11 26.70 3.28
CA PRO A 426 -2.42 26.65 2.65
C PRO A 426 -2.93 25.21 2.45
N LEU A 427 -2.16 24.21 2.85
CA LEU A 427 -2.45 22.80 2.60
C LEU A 427 -3.59 22.33 3.51
N PRO A 428 -4.54 21.54 2.97
CA PRO A 428 -5.59 20.94 3.77
C PRO A 428 -5.02 20.15 4.95
N THR A 429 -5.62 20.31 6.13
CA THR A 429 -5.28 19.46 7.28
C THR A 429 -5.60 18.02 6.92
N ILE A 430 -4.64 17.12 7.17
CA ILE A 430 -4.86 15.68 7.05
C ILE A 430 -5.78 15.28 8.22
N LYS A 431 -7.10 15.33 7.98
CA LYS A 431 -8.12 14.84 8.90
C LYS A 431 -8.62 13.52 8.37
N ASN A 432 -8.61 12.51 9.24
CA ASN A 432 -9.36 11.31 8.99
C ASN A 432 -10.81 11.56 9.43
N ASP A 433 -11.70 11.76 8.46
CA ASP A 433 -13.14 11.95 8.70
C ASP A 433 -13.87 10.60 8.89
N ALA A 434 -13.18 9.45 8.74
CA ALA A 434 -13.76 8.13 9.06
C ALA A 434 -13.82 7.95 10.58
N LYS A 435 -15.01 7.66 11.11
CA LYS A 435 -15.23 7.44 12.55
C LYS A 435 -14.32 6.31 13.03
N SER A 436 -13.69 6.47 14.20
CA SER A 436 -12.97 5.35 14.81
C SER A 436 -13.94 4.23 15.21
N ILE A 437 -13.49 2.98 15.32
CA ILE A 437 -14.29 1.91 15.96
C ILE A 437 -14.70 2.32 17.40
N TYR A 438 -13.92 3.21 18.04
CA TYR A 438 -14.23 3.78 19.35
C TYR A 438 -15.36 4.81 19.33
N GLU A 439 -15.86 5.22 18.17
CA GLU A 439 -16.98 6.17 18.01
C GLU A 439 -18.27 5.49 17.54
N LEU A 440 -18.19 4.22 17.14
CA LEU A 440 -19.33 3.45 16.65
C LEU A 440 -20.27 3.06 17.79
N THR A 441 -21.56 2.94 17.48
CA THR A 441 -22.60 2.44 18.40
C THR A 441 -23.38 1.33 17.69
N ILE A 442 -23.76 0.29 18.44
CA ILE A 442 -24.65 -0.76 17.95
C ILE A 442 -26.08 -0.29 18.13
N THR A 443 -26.80 -0.06 17.04
CA THR A 443 -28.23 0.25 17.08
C THR A 443 -29.00 -1.04 17.31
N SER A 444 -29.87 -1.07 18.31
CA SER A 444 -30.70 -2.25 18.57
C SER A 444 -32.13 -1.89 18.89
N THR A 445 -33.04 -2.76 18.45
CA THR A 445 -34.48 -2.68 18.69
C THR A 445 -34.90 -3.50 19.92
N ILE A 446 -34.01 -4.32 20.49
CA ILE A 446 -34.33 -5.16 21.66
C ILE A 446 -34.00 -4.44 22.97
N PRO A 447 -34.72 -4.74 24.07
CA PRO A 447 -34.35 -4.25 25.39
C PRO A 447 -33.02 -4.84 25.86
N VAL A 448 -32.09 -3.99 26.31
CA VAL A 448 -30.77 -4.40 26.80
C VAL A 448 -30.52 -3.88 28.21
N LYS A 449 -30.04 -4.75 29.11
CA LYS A 449 -29.62 -4.41 30.46
C LYS A 449 -28.17 -4.80 30.68
N ILE A 450 -27.33 -3.85 31.07
CA ILE A 450 -25.90 -4.06 31.31
C ILE A 450 -25.62 -4.05 32.81
N TYR A 451 -25.12 -5.15 33.34
CA TYR A 451 -24.66 -5.24 34.73
C TYR A 451 -23.18 -4.85 34.83
N LYS A 452 -22.82 -4.12 35.90
CA LYS A 452 -21.42 -3.80 36.25
C LYS A 452 -20.80 -4.82 37.20
N THR A 453 -21.63 -5.53 37.94
CA THR A 453 -21.27 -6.62 38.86
C THR A 453 -22.18 -7.80 38.59
N ILE A 454 -21.70 -9.02 38.85
CA ILE A 454 -22.50 -10.23 38.64
C ILE A 454 -23.76 -10.14 39.51
N PRO A 455 -24.98 -10.21 38.90
CA PRO A 455 -26.21 -10.20 39.67
C PRO A 455 -26.38 -11.51 40.46
N PRO A 456 -27.20 -11.54 41.51
CA PRO A 456 -27.49 -12.78 42.24
C PRO A 456 -27.98 -13.87 41.28
N SER A 457 -27.35 -15.05 41.32
CA SER A 457 -27.77 -16.19 40.50
C SER A 457 -29.09 -16.74 41.07
N ASN A 458 -30.05 -16.99 40.18
CA ASN A 458 -31.24 -17.78 40.47
C ASN A 458 -31.07 -19.10 39.71
N PRO A 459 -30.58 -20.17 40.38
CA PRO A 459 -30.37 -21.45 39.73
C PRO A 459 -31.69 -21.96 39.16
N PHE A 460 -31.63 -22.56 37.98
CA PHE A 460 -32.75 -23.26 37.37
C PHE A 460 -32.32 -24.68 37.00
N GLU A 461 -33.27 -25.60 37.11
CA GLU A 461 -33.11 -26.98 36.66
C GLU A 461 -33.57 -27.11 35.20
N GLY A 462 -32.89 -27.97 34.43
CA GLY A 462 -33.18 -28.21 33.01
C GLY A 462 -32.20 -27.55 32.03
N ASP A 463 -32.48 -27.74 30.74
CA ASP A 463 -31.66 -27.26 29.61
C ASP A 463 -31.73 -25.73 29.48
N THR A 464 -30.57 -25.09 29.28
CA THR A 464 -30.46 -23.63 29.21
C THR A 464 -31.22 -23.04 28.01
N PHE A 465 -31.32 -23.76 26.89
CA PHE A 465 -32.06 -23.28 25.72
C PHE A 465 -33.55 -23.15 26.02
N ASP A 466 -34.12 -24.17 26.64
CA ASP A 466 -35.53 -24.18 27.02
C ASP A 466 -35.81 -23.05 28.05
N HIS A 467 -34.87 -22.79 28.96
CA HIS A 467 -34.94 -21.66 29.89
C HIS A 467 -34.94 -20.30 29.18
N ILE A 468 -34.02 -20.07 28.22
CA ILE A 468 -33.95 -18.83 27.43
C ILE A 468 -35.26 -18.61 26.67
N LEU A 469 -35.77 -19.64 25.99
CA LEU A 469 -37.00 -19.55 25.19
C LEU A 469 -38.25 -19.27 26.03
N THR A 470 -38.28 -19.78 27.27
CA THR A 470 -39.39 -19.58 28.22
C THR A 470 -39.34 -18.20 28.87
N THR A 471 -38.17 -17.79 29.36
CA THR A 471 -37.99 -16.50 30.06
C THR A 471 -37.86 -15.32 29.12
N LYS A 472 -37.68 -15.57 27.82
CA LYS A 472 -37.38 -14.56 26.79
C LYS A 472 -36.19 -13.67 27.17
N THR A 473 -35.22 -14.25 27.86
CA THR A 473 -34.03 -13.56 28.38
C THR A 473 -32.79 -14.33 27.99
N LEU A 474 -31.85 -13.67 27.32
CA LEU A 474 -30.53 -14.23 27.05
C LEU A 474 -29.50 -13.49 27.92
N LYS A 475 -28.82 -14.22 28.81
CA LYS A 475 -27.71 -13.69 29.61
C LYS A 475 -26.38 -13.97 28.92
N VAL A 476 -25.67 -12.93 28.56
CA VAL A 476 -24.36 -13.02 27.89
C VAL A 476 -23.27 -12.51 28.82
N GLY A 477 -22.29 -13.37 29.10
CA GLY A 477 -21.05 -13.00 29.78
C GLY A 477 -20.18 -12.14 28.87
N TYR A 478 -19.77 -10.95 29.35
CA TYR A 478 -18.88 -10.04 28.62
C TYR A 478 -17.65 -9.63 29.46
N TYR A 479 -16.48 -9.55 28.83
CA TYR A 479 -15.27 -8.98 29.44
C TYR A 479 -15.06 -7.58 28.85
N PRO A 480 -15.15 -6.50 29.63
CA PRO A 480 -14.85 -5.17 29.10
C PRO A 480 -13.34 -5.04 28.86
N ASN A 481 -12.95 -4.28 27.83
CA ASN A 481 -11.56 -3.93 27.49
C ASN A 481 -10.79 -4.96 26.63
N VAL A 482 -11.51 -5.71 25.79
CA VAL A 482 -10.92 -6.56 24.74
C VAL A 482 -11.38 -6.07 23.37
N ALA A 483 -11.09 -4.80 23.07
CA ALA A 483 -11.30 -4.27 21.72
C ALA A 483 -10.49 -5.10 20.71
N PRO A 484 -10.99 -5.38 19.50
CA PRO A 484 -12.25 -4.91 18.92
C PRO A 484 -13.50 -5.76 19.25
N PHE A 485 -13.40 -6.78 20.11
CA PHE A 485 -14.48 -7.73 20.39
C PHE A 485 -15.51 -7.22 21.39
N CYS A 486 -15.06 -6.66 22.52
CA CYS A 486 -15.92 -6.13 23.56
C CYS A 486 -15.24 -4.99 24.33
N PHE A 487 -15.77 -3.77 24.20
CA PHE A 487 -15.18 -2.58 24.82
C PHE A 487 -16.20 -1.44 24.97
N TYR A 488 -15.89 -0.52 25.87
CA TYR A 488 -16.63 0.74 25.97
C TYR A 488 -16.10 1.76 24.95
N ASN A 489 -17.01 2.30 24.15
CA ASN A 489 -16.71 3.35 23.18
C ASN A 489 -16.57 4.73 23.88
N VAL A 490 -16.27 5.80 23.13
CA VAL A 490 -16.12 7.17 23.68
C VAL A 490 -17.39 7.73 24.32
N ASN A 491 -18.56 7.19 23.94
CA ASN A 491 -19.86 7.54 24.51
C ASN A 491 -20.26 6.60 25.68
N ASN A 492 -19.34 5.76 26.15
CA ASN A 492 -19.56 4.80 27.22
C ASN A 492 -20.64 3.74 26.92
N HIS A 493 -20.85 3.42 25.64
CA HIS A 493 -21.66 2.28 25.20
C HIS A 493 -20.78 1.04 25.03
N LEU A 494 -21.29 -0.13 25.44
CA LEU A 494 -20.61 -1.41 25.23
C LEU A 494 -20.83 -1.88 23.78
N VAL A 495 -19.73 -2.01 23.04
CA VAL A 495 -19.73 -2.32 21.60
C VAL A 495 -18.59 -3.29 21.25
N GLY A 496 -18.58 -3.73 20.00
CA GLY A 496 -17.53 -4.60 19.45
C GLY A 496 -18.10 -5.77 18.65
N TYR A 497 -17.22 -6.59 18.09
CA TYR A 497 -17.57 -7.74 17.26
C TYR A 497 -18.45 -8.76 18.00
N ASP A 498 -18.04 -9.21 19.19
CA ASP A 498 -18.79 -10.19 19.97
C ASP A 498 -20.11 -9.60 20.49
N MET A 499 -20.12 -8.29 20.78
CA MET A 499 -21.35 -7.59 21.14
C MET A 499 -22.32 -7.56 19.95
N ALA A 500 -21.86 -7.28 18.73
CA ALA A 500 -22.74 -7.32 17.56
C ALA A 500 -23.41 -8.70 17.41
N PHE A 501 -22.67 -9.79 17.66
CA PHE A 501 -23.24 -11.15 17.68
C PHE A 501 -24.19 -11.38 18.84
N ALA A 502 -23.90 -10.89 20.05
CA ALA A 502 -24.77 -11.04 21.22
C ALA A 502 -26.14 -10.37 21.01
N TYR A 503 -26.13 -9.16 20.43
CA TYR A 503 -27.33 -8.42 20.09
C TYR A 503 -28.14 -9.11 18.98
N GLU A 504 -27.47 -9.59 17.93
CA GLU A 504 -28.13 -10.31 16.83
C GLU A 504 -28.73 -11.64 17.30
N LEU A 505 -28.02 -12.39 18.14
CA LEU A 505 -28.50 -13.65 18.71
C LEU A 505 -29.75 -13.43 19.57
N ALA A 506 -29.75 -12.41 20.43
CA ALA A 506 -30.92 -12.08 21.24
C ALA A 506 -32.10 -11.62 20.38
N TYR A 507 -31.85 -10.86 19.30
CA TYR A 507 -32.87 -10.45 18.34
C TYR A 507 -33.51 -11.65 17.64
N ASP A 508 -32.71 -12.58 17.10
CA ASP A 508 -33.20 -13.76 16.40
C ASP A 508 -33.96 -14.74 17.33
N LEU A 509 -33.57 -14.80 18.60
CA LEU A 509 -34.29 -15.56 19.63
C LEU A 509 -35.56 -14.86 20.14
N GLY A 510 -35.80 -13.61 19.76
CA GLY A 510 -36.89 -12.78 20.27
C GLY A 510 -36.79 -12.54 21.80
N CYS A 511 -35.56 -12.40 22.31
CA CYS A 511 -35.27 -12.24 23.73
C CYS A 511 -34.77 -10.83 24.06
N LYS A 512 -34.96 -10.40 25.31
CA LYS A 512 -34.18 -9.28 25.87
C LYS A 512 -32.75 -9.74 26.16
N LEU A 513 -31.79 -8.84 26.04
CA LEU A 513 -30.38 -9.12 26.29
C LEU A 513 -29.94 -8.61 27.66
N GLU A 514 -29.38 -9.49 28.48
CA GLU A 514 -28.77 -9.17 29.77
C GLU A 514 -27.27 -9.41 29.73
N LEU A 515 -26.46 -8.35 29.77
CA LEU A 515 -25.01 -8.42 29.70
C LEU A 515 -24.41 -8.48 31.11
N VAL A 516 -23.76 -9.59 31.43
CA VAL A 516 -23.20 -9.90 32.76
C VAL A 516 -21.66 -9.86 32.70
N PRO A 517 -20.95 -9.18 33.62
CA PRO A 517 -19.51 -9.11 33.55
C PRO A 517 -18.88 -10.50 33.80
N LEU A 518 -17.93 -10.88 32.96
CA LEU A 518 -17.17 -12.13 33.05
C LEU A 518 -15.74 -11.87 33.54
N SER A 519 -15.10 -12.88 34.11
CA SER A 519 -13.66 -12.92 34.38
C SER A 519 -13.06 -14.18 33.78
N TYR A 520 -11.96 -14.07 33.02
CA TYR A 520 -11.30 -15.24 32.43
C TYR A 520 -10.82 -16.26 33.48
N ASN A 521 -10.51 -15.80 34.70
CA ASN A 521 -10.15 -16.66 35.83
C ASN A 521 -11.30 -17.57 36.28
N ASN A 522 -12.53 -17.06 36.24
CA ASN A 522 -13.70 -17.70 36.83
C ASN A 522 -14.70 -18.21 35.78
N VAL A 523 -14.39 -18.07 34.48
CA VAL A 523 -15.33 -18.37 33.38
C VAL A 523 -15.91 -19.79 33.44
N ILE A 524 -15.12 -20.78 33.88
CA ILE A 524 -15.57 -22.17 34.02
C ILE A 524 -16.62 -22.25 35.13
N SER A 525 -16.28 -21.82 36.35
CA SER A 525 -17.20 -21.85 37.49
C SER A 525 -18.43 -20.99 37.25
N ASP A 526 -18.30 -19.84 36.59
CA ASP A 526 -19.41 -18.92 36.38
C ASP A 526 -20.45 -19.47 35.40
N ILE A 527 -20.02 -20.24 34.38
CA ILE A 527 -20.93 -20.95 33.46
C ILE A 527 -21.54 -22.18 34.14
N GLU A 528 -20.75 -22.94 34.92
CA GLU A 528 -21.25 -24.08 35.70
C GLU A 528 -22.32 -23.66 36.72
N GLU A 529 -22.14 -22.50 37.37
CA GLU A 529 -23.09 -21.88 38.30
C GLU A 529 -24.24 -21.10 37.61
N LYS A 530 -24.32 -21.16 36.27
CA LYS A 530 -25.35 -20.54 35.43
C LYS A 530 -25.53 -19.03 35.70
N LYS A 531 -24.43 -18.32 35.99
CA LYS A 531 -24.46 -16.85 36.18
C LYS A 531 -24.79 -16.11 34.88
N TYR A 532 -24.42 -16.71 33.75
CA TYR A 532 -24.82 -16.32 32.39
C TYR A 532 -24.88 -17.57 31.50
N ASP A 533 -25.63 -17.48 30.40
CA ASP A 533 -25.96 -18.63 29.55
C ASP A 533 -24.86 -18.93 28.52
N ILE A 534 -24.16 -17.88 28.07
CA ILE A 534 -23.10 -17.94 27.06
C ILE A 534 -22.02 -16.91 27.35
N ALA A 535 -20.75 -17.27 27.17
CA ALA A 535 -19.62 -16.34 27.24
C ALA A 535 -19.21 -15.87 25.84
N MET A 536 -19.24 -14.55 25.60
CA MET A 536 -18.93 -13.92 24.31
C MET A 536 -17.99 -12.73 24.51
N SER A 537 -16.69 -12.97 24.63
CA SER A 537 -15.63 -11.93 24.66
C SER A 537 -14.25 -12.56 24.41
N ALA A 538 -13.94 -12.87 23.16
CA ALA A 538 -12.64 -13.38 22.69
C ALA A 538 -12.13 -14.57 23.53
N LEU A 539 -13.01 -15.54 23.79
CA LEU A 539 -12.68 -16.65 24.68
C LEU A 539 -11.97 -17.76 23.92
N SER A 540 -10.70 -17.96 24.25
CA SER A 540 -9.88 -19.05 23.70
C SER A 540 -10.42 -20.45 24.04
N MET A 541 -10.46 -21.31 23.02
CA MET A 541 -10.72 -22.75 23.08
C MET A 541 -9.44 -23.47 23.49
N ASN A 542 -9.24 -23.69 24.79
CA ASN A 542 -8.10 -24.45 25.31
C ASN A 542 -8.55 -25.79 25.91
N GLU A 543 -7.58 -26.70 26.09
CA GLU A 543 -7.84 -28.05 26.60
C GLU A 543 -8.52 -28.05 27.97
N LYS A 544 -8.09 -27.16 28.89
CA LYS A 544 -8.67 -27.04 30.24
C LYS A 544 -10.16 -26.68 30.19
N ARG A 545 -10.55 -25.76 29.31
CA ARG A 545 -11.95 -25.31 29.15
C ARG A 545 -12.78 -26.36 28.39
N LEU A 546 -12.23 -26.98 27.34
CA LEU A 546 -12.93 -28.03 26.57
C LEU A 546 -13.28 -29.26 27.42
N ARG A 547 -12.56 -29.52 28.51
CA ARG A 547 -12.89 -30.60 29.47
C ARG A 547 -14.10 -30.29 30.36
N LYS A 548 -14.52 -29.02 30.45
CA LYS A 548 -15.53 -28.54 31.42
C LYS A 548 -16.68 -27.76 30.79
N LEU A 549 -16.48 -27.25 29.58
CA LEU A 549 -17.42 -26.39 28.86
C LEU A 549 -17.63 -26.91 27.44
N SER A 550 -18.80 -26.63 26.89
CA SER A 550 -19.11 -26.86 25.48
C SER A 550 -18.83 -25.58 24.69
N PHE A 551 -18.15 -25.71 23.55
CA PHE A 551 -17.86 -24.57 22.66
C PHE A 551 -18.60 -24.71 21.35
N ALA A 552 -19.24 -23.61 20.93
CA ALA A 552 -19.70 -23.47 19.56
C ALA A 552 -18.50 -23.47 18.58
N LYS A 553 -18.78 -23.66 17.29
CA LYS A 553 -17.78 -23.62 16.22
C LYS A 553 -16.98 -22.31 16.30
N SER A 554 -15.66 -22.43 16.15
CA SER A 554 -14.74 -21.28 16.17
C SER A 554 -15.21 -20.21 15.19
N TYR A 555 -15.14 -18.96 15.63
CA TYR A 555 -15.44 -17.80 14.80
C TYR A 555 -14.18 -17.04 14.37
N LEU A 556 -13.02 -17.32 14.98
CA LEU A 556 -11.76 -16.68 14.64
C LEU A 556 -10.56 -17.52 15.10
N ASP A 557 -9.65 -17.78 14.17
CA ASP A 557 -8.30 -18.25 14.48
C ASP A 557 -7.35 -17.05 14.44
N ALA A 558 -6.82 -16.69 15.60
CA ALA A 558 -5.99 -15.51 15.78
C ALA A 558 -4.54 -15.89 16.02
N ARG A 559 -3.61 -15.23 15.31
CA ARG A 559 -2.18 -15.48 15.49
C ARG A 559 -1.73 -14.96 16.86
N LEU A 560 -0.88 -15.72 17.55
CA LEU A 560 -0.24 -15.28 18.79
C LEU A 560 1.02 -14.45 18.49
N ILE A 561 1.10 -13.30 19.14
CA ILE A 561 2.11 -12.27 18.92
C ILE A 561 2.65 -11.73 20.25
N LEU A 562 3.69 -10.89 20.18
CA LEU A 562 4.26 -10.17 21.32
C LEU A 562 4.05 -8.66 21.19
N VAL A 563 3.66 -7.95 22.25
CA VAL A 563 3.57 -6.49 22.28
C VAL A 563 4.63 -5.91 23.19
N THR A 564 5.48 -5.01 22.69
CA THR A 564 6.59 -4.43 23.46
C THR A 564 6.90 -2.99 23.05
N GLU A 565 7.69 -2.25 23.84
CA GLU A 565 8.13 -0.90 23.47
C GLU A 565 9.02 -0.93 22.22
N GLU A 566 8.87 0.04 21.31
CA GLU A 566 9.64 0.12 20.03
C GLU A 566 11.15 -0.11 20.23
N LYS A 567 11.74 0.52 21.25
CA LYS A 567 13.18 0.39 21.55
C LYS A 567 13.62 -1.04 21.87
N MET A 568 12.70 -1.91 22.28
CA MET A 568 12.96 -3.31 22.64
C MET A 568 12.60 -4.28 21.52
N ARG A 569 11.91 -3.83 20.45
CA ARG A 569 11.44 -4.66 19.34
C ARG A 569 12.47 -5.67 18.84
N LYS A 570 13.73 -5.23 18.65
CA LYS A 570 14.82 -6.08 18.14
C LYS A 570 15.18 -7.26 19.04
N ARG A 571 14.92 -7.17 20.35
CA ARG A 571 15.17 -8.25 21.33
C ARG A 571 14.18 -9.41 21.18
N PHE A 572 13.00 -9.13 20.65
CA PHE A 572 11.89 -10.08 20.51
C PHE A 572 11.70 -10.57 19.06
N SER A 573 12.64 -10.27 18.15
CA SER A 573 12.45 -10.51 16.71
C SER A 573 12.51 -11.99 16.30
N SER A 574 13.09 -12.87 17.12
CA SER A 574 13.14 -14.31 16.88
C SER A 574 13.09 -15.09 18.18
N MET A 575 12.57 -16.31 18.14
CA MET A 575 12.50 -17.17 19.34
C MET A 575 13.89 -17.47 19.89
N GLU A 576 14.88 -17.67 19.01
CA GLU A 576 16.28 -17.85 19.42
C GLU A 576 16.79 -16.68 20.28
N LYS A 577 16.56 -15.43 19.86
CA LYS A 577 16.99 -14.25 20.63
C LYS A 577 16.27 -14.13 21.96
N ILE A 578 14.99 -14.50 22.01
CA ILE A 578 14.19 -14.46 23.24
C ILE A 578 14.69 -15.51 24.23
N LEU A 579 14.91 -16.74 23.77
CA LEU A 579 15.34 -17.86 24.61
C LEU A 579 16.76 -17.66 25.14
N ASN A 580 17.67 -17.17 24.29
CA ASN A 580 19.09 -16.96 24.62
C ASN A 580 19.35 -15.70 25.45
N ASN A 581 18.36 -14.83 25.65
CA ASN A 581 18.51 -13.61 26.44
C ASN A 581 17.81 -13.75 27.81
N PRO A 582 18.57 -13.86 28.92
CA PRO A 582 17.98 -14.04 30.25
C PRO A 582 17.26 -12.79 30.77
N ASP A 583 17.56 -11.60 30.24
CA ASP A 583 16.94 -10.34 30.67
C ASP A 583 15.54 -10.12 30.09
N VAL A 584 15.12 -10.99 29.15
CA VAL A 584 13.82 -10.88 28.50
C VAL A 584 12.72 -11.43 29.41
N LYS A 585 11.68 -10.62 29.62
CA LYS A 585 10.48 -11.02 30.37
C LYS A 585 9.26 -11.06 29.46
N ILE A 586 8.38 -12.04 29.68
CA ILE A 586 7.12 -12.22 28.94
C ILE A 586 5.96 -11.94 29.88
N ALA A 587 5.12 -10.98 29.55
CA ALA A 587 3.92 -10.67 30.30
C ALA A 587 2.74 -11.46 29.73
N VAL A 588 1.84 -11.93 30.61
CA VAL A 588 0.59 -12.63 30.25
C VAL A 588 -0.55 -12.14 31.12
N LEU A 589 -1.77 -12.13 30.60
CA LEU A 589 -2.96 -11.84 31.40
C LEU A 589 -3.30 -13.04 32.29
N LYS A 590 -3.55 -12.77 33.57
CA LYS A 590 -3.94 -13.81 34.53
C LYS A 590 -5.29 -14.46 34.16
N GLY A 591 -5.33 -15.79 34.13
CA GLY A 591 -6.48 -16.60 33.74
C GLY A 591 -6.68 -16.75 32.24
N SER A 592 -5.83 -16.13 31.42
CA SER A 592 -5.87 -16.29 29.96
C SER A 592 -5.25 -17.62 29.54
N SER A 593 -5.55 -18.06 28.31
CA SER A 593 -4.87 -19.22 27.72
C SER A 593 -3.38 -18.97 27.48
N TYR A 594 -2.96 -17.70 27.45
CA TYR A 594 -1.58 -17.33 27.18
C TYR A 594 -0.64 -17.72 28.32
N GLU A 595 -1.14 -17.97 29.53
CA GLU A 595 -0.31 -18.53 30.61
C GLU A 595 0.27 -19.90 30.25
N GLN A 596 -0.57 -20.79 29.71
CA GLN A 596 -0.15 -22.13 29.32
C GLN A 596 0.88 -22.06 28.18
N VAL A 597 0.60 -21.24 27.17
CA VAL A 597 1.52 -21.01 26.05
C VAL A 597 2.84 -20.42 26.56
N ALA A 598 2.80 -19.45 27.48
CA ALA A 598 4.01 -18.86 28.02
C ALA A 598 4.87 -19.88 28.78
N HIS A 599 4.25 -20.81 29.51
CA HIS A 599 4.98 -21.88 30.21
C HIS A 599 5.54 -22.96 29.28
N GLU A 600 4.93 -23.16 28.11
CA GLU A 600 5.43 -24.09 27.11
C GLU A 600 6.68 -23.55 26.41
N PHE A 601 6.68 -22.25 26.09
CA PHE A 601 7.74 -21.63 25.31
C PHE A 601 8.80 -20.90 26.13
N PHE A 602 8.52 -20.47 27.36
CA PHE A 602 9.42 -19.62 28.14
C PHE A 602 9.65 -20.14 29.57
N PRO A 603 10.85 -19.95 30.13
CA PRO A 603 11.12 -20.30 31.52
C PRO A 603 10.22 -19.55 32.50
N ALA A 604 9.72 -20.26 33.52
CA ALA A 604 8.70 -19.75 34.44
C ALA A 604 9.15 -18.50 35.22
N ASP A 605 10.44 -18.35 35.49
CA ASP A 605 11.03 -17.18 36.17
C ASP A 605 11.03 -15.91 35.30
N ARG A 606 10.78 -16.04 33.99
CA ARG A 606 10.67 -14.92 33.04
C ARG A 606 9.24 -14.47 32.78
N VAL A 607 8.24 -15.17 33.33
CA VAL A 607 6.81 -14.87 33.10
C VAL A 607 6.30 -13.89 34.15
N ILE A 608 5.69 -12.78 33.70
CA ILE A 608 5.02 -11.78 34.55
C ILE A 608 3.51 -11.88 34.34
N TYR A 609 2.75 -12.00 35.42
CA TYR A 609 1.30 -12.02 35.36
C TYR A 609 0.73 -10.60 35.53
N LEU A 610 -0.18 -10.23 34.65
CA LEU A 610 -0.92 -8.97 34.68
C LEU A 610 -2.37 -9.25 35.09
N ASP A 611 -2.95 -8.39 35.93
CA ASP A 611 -4.38 -8.49 36.26
C ASP A 611 -5.25 -7.89 35.15
N HIS A 612 -4.71 -6.89 34.42
CA HIS A 612 -5.34 -6.23 33.28
C HIS A 612 -4.27 -5.87 32.24
N PHE A 613 -4.61 -5.88 30.94
CA PHE A 613 -3.66 -5.58 29.86
C PHE A 613 -3.00 -4.20 29.98
N GLU A 614 -3.70 -3.21 30.54
CA GLU A 614 -3.19 -1.84 30.76
C GLU A 614 -1.96 -1.79 31.69
N GLU A 615 -1.78 -2.79 32.56
CA GLU A 615 -0.63 -2.87 33.48
C GLU A 615 0.71 -3.08 32.76
N LEU A 616 0.70 -3.44 31.47
CA LEU A 616 1.91 -3.53 30.66
C LEU A 616 2.70 -2.22 30.66
N THR A 617 2.02 -1.07 30.70
CA THR A 617 2.64 0.26 30.68
C THR A 617 3.36 0.64 31.98
N VAL A 618 3.02 -0.05 33.08
CA VAL A 618 3.51 0.25 34.43
C VAL A 618 4.37 -0.90 34.95
N LYS A 619 3.77 -2.09 35.16
CA LYS A 619 4.45 -3.29 35.68
C LYS A 619 5.30 -3.99 34.62
N GLY A 620 4.88 -3.93 33.34
CA GLY A 620 5.50 -4.68 32.25
C GLY A 620 6.42 -3.86 31.32
N LYS A 621 6.90 -2.69 31.75
CA LYS A 621 7.62 -1.73 30.88
C LYS A 621 8.89 -2.28 30.21
N GLN A 622 9.46 -3.37 30.72
CA GLN A 622 10.61 -4.08 30.14
C GLN A 622 10.28 -5.50 29.63
N ALA A 623 8.98 -5.83 29.55
CA ALA A 623 8.51 -7.12 29.08
C ALA A 623 7.90 -7.02 27.67
N ALA A 624 7.63 -8.17 27.07
CA ALA A 624 6.71 -8.25 25.95
C ALA A 624 5.45 -9.02 26.37
N LEU A 625 4.28 -8.44 26.11
CA LEU A 625 2.99 -9.07 26.37
C LEU A 625 2.68 -10.11 25.30
N LEU A 626 2.51 -11.36 25.68
CA LEU A 626 1.97 -12.41 24.81
C LEU A 626 0.46 -12.24 24.71
N TRP A 627 -0.02 -12.06 23.48
CA TRP A 627 -1.42 -11.78 23.20
C TRP A 627 -1.80 -12.23 21.79
N GLU A 628 -3.08 -12.20 21.46
CA GLU A 628 -3.56 -12.42 20.11
C GLU A 628 -3.55 -11.10 19.31
N GLU A 629 -3.34 -11.25 18.00
CA GLU A 629 -3.06 -10.17 17.06
C GLU A 629 -4.11 -9.05 17.03
N GLN A 630 -5.40 -9.37 16.98
CA GLN A 630 -6.46 -8.38 16.75
C GLN A 630 -6.66 -7.46 17.96
N GLN A 631 -6.66 -8.02 19.17
CA GLN A 631 -6.70 -7.25 20.40
C GLN A 631 -5.45 -6.39 20.59
N ALA A 632 -4.28 -6.97 20.32
CA ALA A 632 -3.03 -6.23 20.38
C ALA A 632 -3.01 -5.03 19.42
N LEU A 633 -3.49 -5.23 18.18
CA LEU A 633 -3.64 -4.16 17.19
C LEU A 633 -4.54 -3.04 17.72
N ALA A 634 -5.70 -3.37 18.27
CA ALA A 634 -6.64 -2.40 18.82
C ALA A 634 -6.08 -1.65 20.05
N TRP A 635 -5.24 -2.31 20.85
CA TRP A 635 -4.62 -1.74 22.04
C TRP A 635 -3.51 -0.75 21.71
N ILE A 636 -2.58 -1.09 20.80
CA ILE A 636 -1.48 -0.19 20.41
C ILE A 636 -1.97 1.13 19.80
N LEU A 637 -3.23 1.18 19.32
CA LEU A 637 -3.88 2.42 18.86
C LEU A 637 -3.89 3.50 19.95
N LYS A 638 -4.08 3.10 21.21
CA LYS A 638 -4.07 3.99 22.38
C LYS A 638 -2.66 4.16 22.96
N HIS A 639 -1.75 3.24 22.65
CA HIS A 639 -0.42 3.12 23.26
C HIS A 639 0.72 3.26 22.24
N ARG A 640 0.91 4.48 21.72
CA ARG A 640 1.78 4.78 20.56
C ARG A 640 3.27 4.40 20.69
N ASN A 641 3.77 4.14 21.91
CA ASN A 641 5.16 3.72 22.13
C ASN A 641 5.37 2.21 21.99
N TYR A 642 4.29 1.44 21.87
CA TYR A 642 4.30 -0.01 21.77
C TYR A 642 4.14 -0.47 20.32
N ARG A 643 4.67 -1.65 20.04
CA ARG A 643 4.63 -2.33 18.74
C ARG A 643 4.34 -3.80 18.93
N ILE A 644 3.70 -4.36 17.92
CA ILE A 644 3.58 -5.81 17.74
C ILE A 644 4.91 -6.34 17.20
N VAL A 645 5.30 -7.50 17.70
CA VAL A 645 6.45 -8.28 17.29
C VAL A 645 5.98 -9.70 17.08
N ILE A 646 6.24 -10.26 15.91
CA ILE A 646 6.04 -11.68 15.66
C ILE A 646 7.41 -12.32 15.60
N PRO A 647 7.78 -13.15 16.60
CA PRO A 647 9.04 -13.87 16.53
C PRO A 647 8.97 -14.93 15.43
N SER A 648 10.11 -15.22 14.81
CA SER A 648 10.32 -16.39 13.95
C SER A 648 11.06 -17.51 14.70
N PRO A 649 10.60 -18.77 14.64
CA PRO A 649 9.27 -19.20 14.17
C PRO A 649 8.14 -18.63 15.04
N THR A 650 6.91 -18.62 14.50
CA THR A 650 5.73 -18.08 15.19
C THR A 650 5.38 -18.89 16.45
N ILE A 651 4.78 -18.23 17.45
CA ILE A 651 4.43 -18.86 18.73
C ILE A 651 3.26 -19.84 18.57
N GLY A 652 2.27 -19.48 17.75
CA GLY A 652 1.12 -20.34 17.49
C GLY A 652 -0.12 -19.56 17.05
N ILE A 653 -1.24 -20.26 17.09
CA ILE A 653 -2.58 -19.74 16.76
C ILE A 653 -3.47 -20.03 17.98
N ASP A 654 -4.25 -19.03 18.38
CA ASP A 654 -5.32 -19.14 19.37
C ASP A 654 -6.66 -19.22 18.65
N THR A 655 -7.48 -20.19 19.02
CA THR A 655 -8.81 -20.41 18.42
C THR A 655 -9.87 -19.85 19.36
N LEU A 656 -10.67 -18.91 18.88
CA LEU A 656 -11.70 -18.23 19.68
C LEU A 656 -13.09 -18.81 19.39
N GLY A 657 -13.86 -19.04 20.46
CA GLY A 657 -15.21 -19.59 20.36
C GLY A 657 -16.12 -19.13 21.50
N TYR A 658 -17.42 -19.31 21.31
CA TYR A 658 -18.40 -19.02 22.36
C TYR A 658 -18.62 -20.25 23.24
N ALA A 659 -18.50 -20.07 24.54
CA ALA A 659 -18.64 -21.15 25.51
C ALA A 659 -20.00 -21.13 26.19
N ILE A 660 -20.55 -22.32 26.40
CA ILE A 660 -21.79 -22.58 27.14
C ILE A 660 -21.59 -23.76 28.10
N ASN A 661 -22.57 -23.98 28.97
CA ASN A 661 -22.56 -25.12 29.87
C ASN A 661 -22.70 -26.45 29.09
N THR A 662 -22.05 -27.50 29.55
CA THR A 662 -22.11 -28.85 28.96
C THR A 662 -23.51 -29.47 29.01
N ASP A 663 -24.37 -29.02 29.93
CA ASP A 663 -25.75 -29.49 30.09
C ASP A 663 -26.73 -28.96 29.03
N SER A 664 -26.25 -28.20 28.03
CA SER A 664 -27.08 -27.47 27.07
C SER A 664 -26.81 -27.84 25.60
N PRO A 665 -26.88 -29.14 25.21
CA PRO A 665 -26.54 -29.60 23.86
C PRO A 665 -27.50 -29.07 22.77
N LYS A 666 -28.77 -28.81 23.11
CA LYS A 666 -29.71 -28.17 22.18
C LYS A 666 -29.24 -26.77 21.80
N PHE A 667 -28.82 -25.99 22.80
CA PHE A 667 -28.32 -24.64 22.57
C PHE A 667 -27.04 -24.68 21.72
N LEU A 668 -26.14 -25.64 22.00
CA LEU A 668 -24.92 -25.82 21.22
C LEU A 668 -25.21 -26.03 19.73
N ASN A 669 -26.13 -26.94 19.43
CA ASN A 669 -26.50 -27.26 18.06
C ASN A 669 -27.16 -26.05 17.38
N TYR A 670 -28.07 -25.36 18.08
CA TYR A 670 -28.66 -24.12 17.57
C TYR A 670 -27.59 -23.06 17.25
N LEU A 671 -26.64 -22.81 18.16
CA LEU A 671 -25.56 -21.83 17.96
C LEU A 671 -24.71 -22.17 16.74
N ASN A 672 -24.34 -23.43 16.57
CA ASN A 672 -23.54 -23.86 15.42
C ASN A 672 -24.25 -23.59 14.09
N GLN A 673 -25.53 -23.95 14.01
CA GLN A 673 -26.35 -23.70 12.82
C GLN A 673 -26.60 -22.19 12.60
N TRP A 674 -26.84 -21.45 13.67
CA TRP A 674 -27.05 -20.02 13.64
C TRP A 674 -25.81 -19.27 13.14
N LEU A 675 -24.61 -19.63 13.62
CA LEU A 675 -23.34 -19.06 13.14
C LEU A 675 -23.13 -19.32 11.64
N GLU A 676 -23.47 -20.52 11.16
CA GLU A 676 -23.39 -20.87 9.74
C GLU A 676 -24.37 -20.05 8.89
N LEU A 677 -25.61 -19.86 9.37
CA LEU A 677 -26.59 -18.99 8.72
C LEU A 677 -26.10 -17.54 8.65
N LYS A 678 -25.55 -16.99 9.73
CA LYS A 678 -25.01 -15.62 9.73
C LYS A 678 -23.81 -15.44 8.82
N ASN A 679 -22.99 -16.48 8.70
CA ASN A 679 -21.91 -16.49 7.72
C ASN A 679 -22.46 -16.46 6.28
N ASN A 680 -23.43 -17.31 5.96
CA ASN A 680 -24.04 -17.37 4.62
C ASN A 680 -24.83 -16.11 4.26
N GLN A 681 -25.35 -15.38 5.25
CA GLN A 681 -26.02 -14.08 5.08
C GLN A 681 -25.03 -12.90 4.90
N GLY A 682 -23.72 -13.14 5.02
CA GLY A 682 -22.68 -12.11 4.97
C GLY A 682 -22.61 -11.24 6.23
N PHE A 683 -23.34 -11.58 7.30
CA PHE A 683 -23.30 -10.84 8.57
C PHE A 683 -21.92 -10.94 9.21
N THR A 684 -21.34 -12.15 9.25
CA THR A 684 -20.00 -12.41 9.81
C THR A 684 -18.93 -11.55 9.13
N GLU A 685 -18.86 -11.59 7.80
CA GLU A 685 -17.90 -10.81 7.03
C GLU A 685 -18.09 -9.30 7.25
N LYS A 686 -19.35 -8.83 7.25
CA LYS A 686 -19.67 -7.41 7.49
C LYS A 686 -19.22 -6.94 8.87
N GLN A 687 -19.50 -7.71 9.93
CA GLN A 687 -19.06 -7.34 11.28
C GLN A 687 -17.55 -7.45 11.44
N TYR A 688 -16.92 -8.43 10.78
CA TYR A 688 -15.46 -8.58 10.80
C TYR A 688 -14.79 -7.39 10.13
N ASP A 689 -15.25 -7.01 8.94
CA ASP A 689 -14.78 -5.84 8.21
C ASP A 689 -14.97 -4.55 9.03
N LEU A 690 -16.12 -4.40 9.71
CA LEU A 690 -16.42 -3.22 10.49
C LEU A 690 -15.56 -3.11 11.77
N TRP A 691 -15.59 -4.12 12.63
CA TRP A 691 -14.99 -4.06 13.96
C TRP A 691 -13.53 -4.49 13.95
N VAL A 692 -13.18 -5.56 13.23
CA VAL A 692 -11.84 -6.13 13.21
C VAL A 692 -10.96 -5.43 12.18
N LYS A 693 -11.44 -5.25 10.94
CA LYS A 693 -10.68 -4.49 9.91
C LYS A 693 -10.80 -2.97 10.03
N GLY A 694 -11.72 -2.47 10.85
CA GLY A 694 -11.92 -1.03 11.06
C GLY A 694 -12.51 -0.29 9.86
N LYS A 695 -13.20 -0.98 8.93
CA LYS A 695 -13.88 -0.38 7.76
C LYS A 695 -15.18 0.32 8.15
N THR A 696 -15.04 1.40 8.89
CA THR A 696 -16.17 2.15 9.48
C THR A 696 -17.08 2.81 8.44
N GLU A 697 -16.61 2.98 7.20
CA GLU A 697 -17.39 3.41 6.04
C GLU A 697 -18.57 2.46 5.72
N ILE A 698 -18.52 1.19 6.13
CA ILE A 698 -19.61 0.22 5.94
C ILE A 698 -20.77 0.49 6.92
N ALA A 699 -20.48 1.11 8.08
CA ALA A 699 -21.49 1.51 9.06
C ALA A 699 -22.07 2.91 8.77
N ALA A 700 -21.38 3.74 7.97
CA ALA A 700 -21.96 4.96 7.45
C ALA A 700 -23.04 4.62 6.42
N PRO A 701 -24.14 5.39 6.32
CA PRO A 701 -25.00 5.30 5.15
C PRO A 701 -24.10 5.52 3.92
N GLN A 702 -24.15 4.64 2.92
CA GLN A 702 -23.45 4.91 1.66
C GLN A 702 -24.07 6.16 1.05
N GLU A 703 -23.45 7.31 1.28
CA GLU A 703 -23.79 8.53 0.57
C GLU A 703 -23.55 8.26 -0.91
N LYS A 704 -24.63 8.35 -1.69
CA LYS A 704 -24.58 8.23 -3.14
C LYS A 704 -23.55 9.23 -3.68
N ARG A 705 -22.64 8.81 -4.57
CA ARG A 705 -21.49 9.67 -4.94
C ARG A 705 -21.95 10.93 -5.68
N TRP A 706 -21.23 12.02 -5.45
CA TRP A 706 -21.57 13.31 -6.05
C TRP A 706 -21.40 13.30 -7.57
N SER A 707 -22.39 13.82 -8.31
CA SER A 707 -22.34 13.99 -9.76
C SER A 707 -23.22 15.16 -10.20
N ILE A 708 -22.89 15.79 -11.33
CA ILE A 708 -23.74 16.89 -11.86
C ILE A 708 -25.15 16.37 -12.17
N VAL A 709 -25.30 15.15 -12.71
CA VAL A 709 -26.61 14.58 -13.05
C VAL A 709 -27.50 14.34 -11.83
N ARG A 710 -26.92 13.95 -10.68
CA ARG A 710 -27.67 13.68 -9.43
C ARG A 710 -27.83 14.92 -8.56
N ASP A 711 -26.74 15.63 -8.27
CA ASP A 711 -26.67 16.65 -7.22
C ASP A 711 -26.93 18.07 -7.73
N VAL A 712 -26.77 18.32 -9.03
CA VAL A 712 -27.03 19.63 -9.65
C VAL A 712 -28.30 19.60 -10.51
N LEU A 713 -28.47 18.59 -11.34
CA LEU A 713 -29.57 18.48 -12.30
C LEU A 713 -30.75 17.64 -11.78
N HIS A 714 -30.54 16.81 -10.76
CA HIS A 714 -31.55 15.92 -10.17
C HIS A 714 -32.24 14.97 -11.17
N TRP A 715 -31.55 14.57 -12.24
CA TRP A 715 -32.10 13.67 -13.28
C TRP A 715 -32.12 12.20 -12.85
N ILE A 716 -31.31 11.84 -11.85
CA ILE A 716 -31.26 10.51 -11.24
C ILE A 716 -31.32 10.63 -9.72
N LYS A 717 -31.92 9.63 -9.05
CA LYS A 717 -32.11 9.61 -7.60
C LYS A 717 -30.93 9.05 -6.82
#